data_AF-A0A9E0HCE9-F1
#
_entry.id   AF-A0A9E0HCE9-F1
#
_cell.length_a   1.000
_cell.length_b   1.000
_cell.length_c   1.000
_cell.angle_alpha   90.00
_cell.angle_beta   90.00
_cell.angle_gamma   90.00
#
_symmetry.space_group_name_H-M   'P 1'
#
loop_
_entity.id
_entity.type
_entity.pdbx_description
1 polymer ?
#
loop_
_entity_poly.entity_id
_entity_poly.type
_entity_poly.pdbx_seq_one_letter_code
_entity_poly.pdbx_strand_id
1 'polypeptide(L)'
;MRTTTGILAFGTSVTALLALGGCATVEDEAPAAQARAAAPAQNGSGLPRIDRVITGSDGLPTFLRGDLGRLTPGTPDPVIALEPALPAIAAAFRLRAEDLVLVKAERDPQGMTHVRYQQHKHGLRVVGGQLVVHVAADGVIRSVTSDAKDGVDVDPVPTIERDAAIATAIAATADGQVDLHNADLVYLLTEARGLHLAWELELLGQDGIAVADRVFVDAHRGDVIDRHPQIFPIKNREIFDAQGRSPPYSATPGPVLGREGQPPTDAVGLAAYDNTGSTYDCYQQLYQRDSYDNAGAKLTSVVHATFRTPTGQTTANNAAWVAAFGPGMMVYGDGDGRLMTALARSFDVTAHELTHAVTSETAALAYRNESGAINEAMSDIMAAVCEAWKDRAVSGDTWLVGEDVFTPTTAGDAMRYMADPTRDRTLYPAELGGSRDFYADRYTGTQDNGGVHLNSGIANLAFYLLSQGGRHPRNRTTFTVPAIGIEKAGAIFQRALTQGYLTQNSNFAAARAATEEAAGDLYGASDVISVGTAWAAVGVGAPPATGPDTTPPTVAITAPTSGASVTPGFAIAVTATDDQGVQRVEVAIDGTAVGTDNVPPYEFSAPADLATGSHTITATAFDAANQATATATVTVVGADQVCEPACGEGETCVDNVCVPTPSADGDAGGCCGTSSSPTSALGALGVAAVLGLRRRRRA
;
A
#
# COMPACT_ATOMS: atom_id res chain seq x y z
N MET A 1 12.41 53.78 39.67
CA MET A 1 13.53 54.76 39.78
C MET A 1 14.77 54.16 39.11
N ARG A 2 15.59 54.99 38.46
CA ARG A 2 17.07 54.87 38.25
C ARG A 2 17.68 53.45 38.10
N THR A 3 17.99 53.03 36.86
CA THR A 3 19.35 52.97 36.21
C THR A 3 20.17 51.72 36.59
N THR A 4 20.99 51.10 35.73
CA THR A 4 21.89 51.62 34.66
C THR A 4 22.06 50.51 33.59
N THR A 5 21.74 50.68 32.31
CA THR A 5 22.50 51.31 31.20
C THR A 5 23.83 50.61 30.82
N GLY A 6 23.96 50.18 29.56
CA GLY A 6 25.17 49.58 29.00
C GLY A 6 25.06 49.30 27.49
N ILE A 7 25.28 50.32 26.65
CA ILE A 7 25.32 50.22 25.18
C ILE A 7 26.70 50.71 24.70
N LEU A 8 27.31 50.02 23.73
CA LEU A 8 28.33 50.58 22.85
C LEU A 8 28.36 49.83 21.50
N ALA A 9 28.81 50.51 20.44
CA ALA A 9 28.68 50.08 19.05
C ALA A 9 29.78 50.71 18.16
N PHE A 10 29.70 50.46 16.85
CA PHE A 10 30.53 50.96 15.73
C PHE A 10 31.89 50.27 15.48
N GLY A 11 32.22 50.13 14.19
CA GLY A 11 33.48 49.56 13.68
C GLY A 11 33.35 49.03 12.24
N THR A 12 33.40 49.91 11.24
CA THR A 12 33.11 49.58 9.83
C THR A 12 34.32 49.66 8.90
N SER A 13 34.30 48.81 7.84
CA SER A 13 34.83 49.05 6.47
C SER A 13 36.29 48.73 6.10
N VAL A 14 36.41 47.97 4.99
CA VAL A 14 37.41 48.09 3.89
C VAL A 14 38.87 47.68 4.26
N THR A 15 39.55 46.78 3.53
CA THR A 15 39.91 46.88 2.09
C THR A 15 40.20 45.49 1.49
N ALA A 16 40.11 45.35 0.16
CA ALA A 16 40.57 44.18 -0.59
C ALA A 16 41.67 44.55 -1.59
N LEU A 17 42.59 43.63 -1.95
CA LEU A 17 43.15 43.58 -3.31
C LEU A 17 43.95 42.30 -3.67
N LEU A 18 43.70 41.84 -4.90
CA LEU A 18 44.58 41.09 -5.84
C LEU A 18 45.04 39.66 -5.55
N ALA A 19 45.29 38.95 -6.65
CA ALA A 19 45.64 37.54 -6.78
C ALA A 19 46.69 37.35 -7.89
N LEU A 20 47.27 36.15 -8.01
CA LEU A 20 47.94 35.53 -9.18
C LEU A 20 48.44 34.13 -8.74
N GLY A 21 48.44 33.06 -9.55
CA GLY A 21 47.82 32.86 -10.86
C GLY A 21 48.36 31.62 -11.60
N GLY A 22 47.47 30.79 -12.16
CA GLY A 22 47.80 29.66 -13.07
C GLY A 22 48.16 28.32 -12.39
N CYS A 23 48.19 27.19 -13.10
CA CYS A 23 47.63 26.91 -14.44
C CYS A 23 47.59 25.40 -14.71
N ALA A 24 46.46 24.87 -15.21
CA ALA A 24 46.34 23.54 -15.80
C ALA A 24 45.17 23.54 -16.82
N THR A 25 45.32 22.81 -17.92
CA THR A 25 44.38 22.82 -19.06
C THR A 25 43.45 21.60 -19.06
N VAL A 26 42.26 21.78 -19.61
CA VAL A 26 41.36 20.70 -20.06
C VAL A 26 41.05 20.99 -21.52
N GLU A 27 41.15 19.98 -22.38
CA GLU A 27 40.79 20.05 -23.80
C GLU A 27 39.47 19.31 -24.05
N ASP A 28 38.71 19.75 -25.06
CA ASP A 28 37.48 19.11 -25.51
C ASP A 28 37.74 17.73 -26.14
N GLU A 29 36.79 16.80 -26.07
CA GLU A 29 36.16 16.22 -27.27
C GLU A 29 34.98 15.27 -26.98
N ALA A 30 34.07 15.18 -27.95
CA ALA A 30 33.03 14.16 -28.13
C ALA A 30 32.60 14.19 -29.63
N PRO A 31 31.87 13.19 -30.20
CA PRO A 31 31.25 12.02 -29.58
C PRO A 31 31.44 10.71 -30.43
N ALA A 32 30.45 9.80 -30.33
CA ALA A 32 30.07 8.73 -31.27
C ALA A 32 30.65 7.31 -31.04
N ALA A 33 29.97 6.32 -31.64
CA ALA A 33 29.99 4.91 -31.23
C ALA A 33 30.26 3.94 -32.38
N GLN A 34 30.72 2.72 -32.05
CA GLN A 34 30.44 1.51 -32.83
C GLN A 34 30.65 0.22 -32.02
N ALA A 35 29.85 -0.81 -32.31
CA ALA A 35 29.93 -2.12 -31.66
C ALA A 35 30.90 -3.07 -32.37
N ARG A 36 31.53 -3.99 -31.61
CA ARG A 36 32.13 -5.22 -32.14
C ARG A 36 31.91 -6.38 -31.18
N ALA A 37 31.35 -7.46 -31.70
CA ALA A 37 31.27 -8.75 -31.00
C ALA A 37 32.47 -9.63 -31.35
N ALA A 38 32.97 -10.38 -30.37
CA ALA A 38 33.87 -11.52 -30.55
C ALA A 38 33.63 -12.54 -29.44
N ALA A 39 33.79 -13.82 -29.73
CA ALA A 39 33.49 -14.96 -28.86
C ALA A 39 34.53 -16.07 -29.07
N PRO A 40 34.51 -17.18 -28.32
CA PRO A 40 34.48 -17.28 -26.85
C PRO A 40 35.62 -18.22 -26.32
N ALA A 41 35.53 -18.61 -25.04
CA ALA A 41 36.26 -19.72 -24.37
C ALA A 41 37.78 -19.53 -24.03
N GLN A 42 38.32 -20.08 -22.93
CA GLN A 42 37.75 -20.72 -21.72
C GLN A 42 38.74 -20.63 -20.53
N ASN A 43 38.19 -20.70 -19.30
CA ASN A 43 38.79 -21.09 -18.00
C ASN A 43 40.11 -20.45 -17.50
N GLY A 44 39.99 -19.65 -16.43
CA GLY A 44 41.07 -19.29 -15.51
C GLY A 44 40.61 -18.17 -14.56
N SER A 45 40.68 -18.40 -13.23
CA SER A 45 40.32 -17.43 -12.17
C SER A 45 39.07 -16.58 -12.44
N GLY A 46 37.88 -17.14 -12.18
CA GLY A 46 36.62 -16.41 -12.30
C GLY A 46 36.47 -15.34 -11.23
N LEU A 47 36.89 -14.10 -11.54
CA LEU A 47 36.44 -12.91 -10.82
C LEU A 47 34.90 -12.82 -10.92
N PRO A 48 34.18 -12.40 -9.86
CA PRO A 48 32.74 -12.20 -9.92
C PRO A 48 32.36 -11.27 -11.08
N ARG A 49 31.57 -11.77 -12.03
CA ARG A 49 30.93 -10.90 -13.03
C ARG A 49 29.65 -10.38 -12.41
N ILE A 50 29.70 -9.11 -12.03
CA ILE A 50 28.59 -8.41 -11.39
C ILE A 50 27.81 -7.68 -12.49
N ASP A 51 26.61 -8.17 -12.77
CA ASP A 51 25.68 -7.60 -13.75
C ASP A 51 24.89 -6.43 -13.15
N ARG A 52 24.70 -6.41 -11.81
CA ARG A 52 24.03 -5.32 -11.08
C ARG A 52 24.58 -5.19 -9.66
N VAL A 53 24.82 -3.95 -9.26
CA VAL A 53 25.01 -3.52 -7.86
C VAL A 53 23.79 -2.70 -7.45
N ILE A 54 23.34 -2.83 -6.21
CA ILE A 54 22.57 -1.79 -5.52
C ILE A 54 23.39 -1.42 -4.28
N THR A 55 23.57 -0.12 -4.06
CA THR A 55 24.26 0.44 -2.88
C THR A 55 23.28 1.15 -1.96
N GLY A 56 23.53 1.11 -0.66
CA GLY A 56 22.88 2.02 0.29
C GLY A 56 23.37 3.47 0.15
N SER A 57 22.76 4.39 0.89
CA SER A 57 23.18 5.81 0.96
C SER A 57 24.56 5.99 1.63
N ASP A 58 25.07 4.95 2.29
CA ASP A 58 26.44 4.80 2.80
C ASP A 58 27.47 4.41 1.71
N GLY A 59 27.02 4.19 0.46
CA GLY A 59 27.89 3.83 -0.66
C GLY A 59 28.45 2.40 -0.62
N LEU A 60 28.06 1.60 0.37
CA LEU A 60 28.34 0.16 0.42
C LEU A 60 27.26 -0.61 -0.34
N PRO A 61 27.60 -1.73 -1.02
CA PRO A 61 26.61 -2.62 -1.59
C PRO A 61 25.62 -3.13 -0.54
N THR A 62 24.35 -3.22 -0.92
CA THR A 62 23.30 -3.96 -0.20
C THR A 62 22.77 -5.14 -1.02
N PHE A 63 22.98 -5.12 -2.34
CA PHE A 63 22.68 -6.24 -3.23
C PHE A 63 23.68 -6.34 -4.38
N LEU A 64 24.12 -7.56 -4.68
CA LEU A 64 24.93 -7.90 -5.85
C LEU A 64 24.23 -9.01 -6.64
N ARG A 65 24.27 -8.94 -7.98
CA ARG A 65 23.78 -10.00 -8.89
C ARG A 65 24.76 -10.26 -10.03
N GLY A 66 24.89 -11.52 -10.43
CA GLY A 66 25.56 -11.94 -11.65
C GLY A 66 26.06 -13.38 -11.61
N ASP A 67 27.28 -13.62 -12.08
CA ASP A 67 28.02 -14.89 -11.97
C ASP A 67 29.08 -14.70 -10.86
N LEU A 68 28.63 -14.85 -9.61
CA LEU A 68 29.40 -14.52 -8.40
C LEU A 68 30.26 -15.70 -7.89
N GLY A 69 30.40 -16.75 -8.70
CA GLY A 69 31.04 -18.01 -8.34
C GLY A 69 30.10 -19.20 -8.42
N ARG A 70 30.58 -20.37 -8.01
CA ARG A 70 29.81 -21.62 -7.98
C ARG A 70 30.11 -22.40 -6.71
N LEU A 71 29.12 -23.16 -6.24
CA LEU A 71 29.32 -24.17 -5.20
C LEU A 71 30.30 -25.26 -5.68
N THR A 72 31.10 -25.79 -4.76
CA THR A 72 32.08 -26.84 -5.05
C THR A 72 31.39 -28.13 -5.55
N PRO A 73 31.61 -28.58 -6.79
CA PRO A 73 30.89 -29.72 -7.35
C PRO A 73 31.17 -31.03 -6.61
N GLY A 74 30.12 -31.82 -6.38
CA GLY A 74 30.20 -33.11 -5.68
C GLY A 74 30.11 -33.03 -4.15
N THR A 75 30.11 -31.83 -3.56
CA THR A 75 29.85 -31.64 -2.13
C THR A 75 28.35 -31.83 -1.84
N PRO A 76 27.94 -32.74 -0.92
CA PRO A 76 26.51 -32.99 -0.66
C PRO A 76 25.78 -31.86 0.06
N ASP A 77 26.51 -31.09 0.87
CA ASP A 77 25.98 -29.99 1.68
C ASP A 77 26.30 -28.63 1.01
N PRO A 78 25.29 -27.80 0.67
CA PRO A 78 25.52 -26.49 0.05
C PRO A 78 26.23 -25.50 0.98
N VAL A 79 26.23 -25.69 2.30
CA VAL A 79 27.00 -24.88 3.27
C VAL A 79 28.49 -25.12 3.07
N ILE A 80 28.92 -26.38 3.17
CA ILE A 80 30.32 -26.80 2.98
C ILE A 80 30.78 -26.43 1.56
N ALA A 81 29.88 -26.52 0.57
CA ALA A 81 30.18 -26.15 -0.81
C ALA A 81 30.39 -24.64 -1.03
N LEU A 82 29.95 -23.79 -0.09
CA LEU A 82 30.00 -22.33 -0.14
C LEU A 82 31.16 -21.72 0.67
N GLU A 83 31.68 -22.41 1.69
CA GLU A 83 32.84 -21.95 2.50
C GLU A 83 34.01 -21.40 1.67
N PRO A 84 34.44 -22.01 0.54
CA PRO A 84 35.57 -21.50 -0.25
C PRO A 84 35.28 -20.16 -0.98
N ALA A 85 33.99 -19.83 -1.20
CA ALA A 85 33.57 -18.61 -1.88
C ALA A 85 33.19 -17.48 -0.91
N LEU A 86 32.81 -17.81 0.34
CA LEU A 86 32.37 -16.84 1.34
C LEU A 86 33.38 -15.69 1.59
N PRO A 87 34.71 -15.89 1.64
CA PRO A 87 35.66 -14.78 1.78
C PRO A 87 35.62 -13.77 0.63
N ALA A 88 35.46 -14.22 -0.62
CA ALA A 88 35.35 -13.34 -1.78
C ALA A 88 34.01 -12.59 -1.82
N ILE A 89 32.94 -13.26 -1.40
CA ILE A 89 31.60 -12.66 -1.25
C ILE A 89 31.61 -11.60 -0.15
N ALA A 90 32.09 -11.92 1.04
CA ALA A 90 32.16 -10.99 2.17
C ALA A 90 32.99 -9.74 1.81
N ALA A 91 34.16 -9.93 1.19
CA ALA A 91 35.01 -8.82 0.75
C ALA A 91 34.33 -7.88 -0.26
N ALA A 92 33.41 -8.38 -1.11
CA ALA A 92 32.64 -7.54 -2.03
C ALA A 92 31.65 -6.59 -1.32
N PHE A 93 31.19 -6.95 -0.12
CA PHE A 93 30.40 -6.10 0.79
C PHE A 93 31.27 -5.33 1.81
N ARG A 94 32.61 -5.46 1.72
CA ARG A 94 33.61 -4.99 2.72
C ARG A 94 33.47 -5.63 4.11
N LEU A 95 32.91 -6.84 4.17
CA LEU A 95 32.77 -7.64 5.38
C LEU A 95 33.92 -8.65 5.52
N ARG A 96 34.20 -9.08 6.74
CA ARG A 96 35.12 -10.19 7.03
C ARG A 96 34.31 -11.49 7.15
N ALA A 97 34.73 -12.56 6.46
CA ALA A 97 33.98 -13.82 6.50
C ALA A 97 34.01 -14.51 7.87
N GLU A 98 35.01 -14.22 8.71
CA GLU A 98 35.08 -14.66 10.11
C GLU A 98 33.98 -14.08 11.01
N ASP A 99 33.37 -12.95 10.63
CA ASP A 99 32.22 -12.35 11.32
C ASP A 99 30.88 -12.99 10.91
N LEU A 100 30.85 -13.86 9.89
CA LEU A 100 29.60 -14.39 9.30
C LEU A 100 29.28 -15.79 9.83
N VAL A 101 28.45 -15.86 10.87
CA VAL A 101 27.97 -17.12 11.45
C VAL A 101 26.76 -17.63 10.69
N LEU A 102 26.75 -18.90 10.27
CA LEU A 102 25.61 -19.51 9.59
C LEU A 102 24.37 -19.55 10.51
N VAL A 103 23.23 -19.09 9.99
CA VAL A 103 21.91 -19.26 10.64
C VAL A 103 21.20 -20.48 10.07
N LYS A 104 21.06 -20.56 8.74
CA LYS A 104 20.25 -21.58 8.07
C LYS A 104 20.62 -21.66 6.58
N ALA A 105 20.51 -22.86 6.02
CA ALA A 105 20.50 -23.09 4.58
C ALA A 105 19.19 -23.79 4.20
N GLU A 106 18.52 -23.31 3.15
CA GLU A 106 17.22 -23.81 2.70
C GLU A 106 17.20 -23.98 1.19
N ARG A 107 16.50 -25.00 0.69
CA ARG A 107 16.22 -25.15 -0.74
C ARG A 107 14.74 -24.87 -1.01
N ASP A 108 14.45 -24.00 -1.97
CA ASP A 108 13.09 -23.65 -2.35
C ASP A 108 12.45 -24.71 -3.29
N PRO A 109 11.13 -24.68 -3.53
CA PRO A 109 10.47 -25.60 -4.47
C PRO A 109 10.97 -25.51 -5.91
N GLN A 110 11.60 -24.40 -6.29
CA GLN A 110 12.22 -24.15 -7.60
C GLN A 110 13.64 -24.72 -7.69
N GLY A 111 14.16 -25.28 -6.60
CA GLY A 111 15.47 -25.92 -6.50
C GLY A 111 16.64 -24.96 -6.25
N MET A 112 16.41 -23.66 -6.08
CA MET A 112 17.45 -22.73 -5.65
C MET A 112 17.73 -22.90 -4.15
N THR A 113 18.94 -22.55 -3.72
CA THR A 113 19.38 -22.65 -2.32
C THR A 113 19.69 -21.27 -1.77
N HIS A 114 19.15 -20.97 -0.60
CA HIS A 114 19.36 -19.71 0.13
C HIS A 114 20.14 -20.01 1.41
N VAL A 115 21.30 -19.37 1.58
CA VAL A 115 22.16 -19.54 2.75
C VAL A 115 22.24 -18.21 3.50
N ARG A 116 21.72 -18.18 4.72
CA ARG A 116 21.63 -16.98 5.57
C ARG A 116 22.70 -17.02 6.65
N TYR A 117 23.46 -15.94 6.74
CA TYR A 117 24.47 -15.67 7.75
C TYR A 117 24.05 -14.48 8.61
N GLN A 118 24.33 -14.57 9.90
CA GLN A 118 24.16 -13.53 10.91
C GLN A 118 25.54 -12.96 11.25
N GLN A 119 25.70 -11.66 11.06
CA GLN A 119 26.95 -10.99 11.42
C GLN A 119 27.13 -11.00 12.94
N HIS A 120 28.35 -11.28 13.38
CA HIS A 120 28.83 -11.11 14.73
C HIS A 120 30.14 -10.31 14.67
N LYS A 121 30.26 -9.22 15.43
CA LYS A 121 31.52 -8.47 15.59
C LYS A 121 32.02 -8.64 17.01
N HIS A 122 33.33 -8.85 17.20
CA HIS A 122 33.93 -9.15 18.53
C HIS A 122 33.25 -10.31 19.30
N GLY A 123 32.61 -11.25 18.59
CA GLY A 123 31.83 -12.35 19.17
C GLY A 123 30.39 -12.01 19.56
N LEU A 124 29.98 -10.75 19.52
CA LEU A 124 28.62 -10.30 19.81
C LEU A 124 27.79 -10.22 18.52
N ARG A 125 26.52 -10.63 18.59
CA ARG A 125 25.56 -10.60 17.47
C ARG A 125 25.29 -9.15 17.03
N VAL A 126 25.23 -8.90 15.71
CA VAL A 126 24.86 -7.60 15.14
C VAL A 126 23.40 -7.61 14.71
N VAL A 127 22.51 -7.04 15.51
CA VAL A 127 21.09 -6.85 15.17
C VAL A 127 20.99 -5.91 13.96
N GLY A 128 20.17 -6.31 12.98
CA GLY A 128 20.12 -5.74 11.62
C GLY A 128 21.19 -6.29 10.66
N GLY A 129 22.32 -6.80 11.15
CA GLY A 129 23.45 -7.23 10.31
C GLY A 129 23.33 -8.66 9.79
N GLN A 130 22.82 -8.86 8.56
CA GLN A 130 22.76 -10.17 7.91
C GLN A 130 23.30 -10.18 6.47
N LEU A 131 23.64 -11.38 5.98
CA LEU A 131 24.02 -11.66 4.60
C LEU A 131 23.31 -12.92 4.11
N VAL A 132 22.70 -12.87 2.92
CA VAL A 132 21.97 -13.99 2.29
C VAL A 132 22.55 -14.26 0.92
N VAL A 133 23.06 -15.47 0.72
CA VAL A 133 23.58 -15.95 -0.57
C VAL A 133 22.50 -16.75 -1.30
N HIS A 134 22.20 -16.40 -2.55
CA HIS A 134 21.21 -17.06 -3.39
C HIS A 134 21.90 -17.84 -4.52
N VAL A 135 21.81 -19.16 -4.46
CA VAL A 135 22.42 -20.09 -5.41
C VAL A 135 21.34 -20.73 -6.27
N ALA A 136 21.47 -20.71 -7.59
CA ALA A 136 20.55 -21.39 -8.49
C ALA A 136 20.72 -22.92 -8.46
N ALA A 137 19.74 -23.65 -8.99
CA ALA A 137 19.74 -25.11 -9.07
C ALA A 137 20.94 -25.70 -9.86
N ASP A 138 21.58 -24.90 -10.71
CA ASP A 138 22.81 -25.23 -11.45
C ASP A 138 24.10 -25.05 -10.64
N GLY A 139 23.99 -24.67 -9.36
CA GLY A 139 25.11 -24.41 -8.45
C GLY A 139 25.78 -23.04 -8.62
N VAL A 140 25.27 -22.16 -9.49
CA VAL A 140 25.80 -20.80 -9.67
C VAL A 140 25.28 -19.86 -8.59
N ILE A 141 26.17 -19.08 -8.00
CA ILE A 141 25.82 -18.02 -7.04
C ILE A 141 25.31 -16.83 -7.85
N ARG A 142 23.99 -16.63 -7.86
CA ARG A 142 23.31 -15.66 -8.75
C ARG A 142 23.17 -14.28 -8.15
N SER A 143 22.97 -14.21 -6.83
CA SER A 143 22.90 -12.94 -6.12
C SER A 143 23.24 -13.10 -4.63
N VAL A 144 23.62 -11.98 -4.02
CA VAL A 144 23.83 -11.85 -2.58
C VAL A 144 23.15 -10.58 -2.12
N THR A 145 22.41 -10.67 -1.01
CA THR A 145 21.72 -9.55 -0.35
C THR A 145 22.34 -9.37 1.02
N SER A 146 22.64 -8.15 1.46
CA SER A 146 23.26 -7.95 2.78
C SER A 146 23.03 -6.55 3.36
N ASP A 147 22.63 -6.55 4.63
CA ASP A 147 22.46 -5.36 5.46
C ASP A 147 23.55 -5.28 6.56
N ALA A 148 24.38 -6.33 6.68
CA ALA A 148 25.59 -6.35 7.49
C ALA A 148 26.57 -5.23 7.09
N LYS A 149 27.30 -4.70 8.09
CA LYS A 149 28.23 -3.56 7.96
C LYS A 149 29.49 -3.78 8.80
N ASP A 150 30.66 -3.47 8.25
CA ASP A 150 31.92 -3.36 9.00
C ASP A 150 32.66 -2.08 8.57
N GLY A 151 33.70 -1.69 9.31
CA GLY A 151 34.43 -0.44 9.11
C GLY A 151 34.01 0.71 10.05
N VAL A 152 33.07 0.47 10.97
CA VAL A 152 32.85 1.28 12.17
C VAL A 152 33.35 0.49 13.37
N ASP A 153 34.32 1.04 14.10
CA ASP A 153 34.82 0.46 15.34
C ASP A 153 34.15 1.12 16.54
N VAL A 154 33.53 0.26 17.35
CA VAL A 154 32.80 0.58 18.57
C VAL A 154 33.48 -0.22 19.68
N ASP A 155 33.65 0.39 20.87
CA ASP A 155 34.25 -0.30 22.01
C ASP A 155 33.37 -1.50 22.43
N PRO A 156 33.88 -2.74 22.44
CA PRO A 156 33.11 -3.91 22.87
C PRO A 156 32.82 -3.96 24.38
N VAL A 157 33.44 -3.09 25.19
CA VAL A 157 33.27 -3.07 26.64
C VAL A 157 32.09 -2.15 27.01
N PRO A 158 31.04 -2.66 27.67
CA PRO A 158 29.96 -1.81 28.17
C PRO A 158 30.46 -0.97 29.37
N THR A 159 30.03 0.29 29.45
CA THR A 159 30.19 1.13 30.66
C THR A 159 28.89 1.28 31.46
N ILE A 160 27.77 0.82 30.89
CA ILE A 160 26.48 0.70 31.56
C ILE A 160 26.28 -0.75 31.99
N GLU A 161 26.20 -0.97 33.30
CA GLU A 161 25.95 -2.27 33.90
C GLU A 161 24.57 -2.83 33.51
N ARG A 162 24.51 -4.16 33.33
CA ARG A 162 23.31 -4.87 32.85
C ARG A 162 22.04 -4.52 33.63
N ASP A 163 22.14 -4.46 34.97
CA ASP A 163 21.00 -4.19 35.84
C ASP A 163 20.51 -2.72 35.73
N ALA A 164 21.39 -1.78 35.38
CA ALA A 164 21.01 -0.39 35.10
C ALA A 164 20.31 -0.25 33.73
N ALA A 165 20.75 -1.01 32.73
CA ALA A 165 20.07 -1.09 31.44
C ALA A 165 18.67 -1.74 31.57
N ILE A 166 18.56 -2.83 32.33
CA ILE A 166 17.27 -3.47 32.68
C ILE A 166 16.33 -2.46 33.37
N ALA A 167 16.82 -1.74 34.39
CA ALA A 167 16.00 -0.74 35.08
C ALA A 167 15.51 0.38 34.14
N THR A 168 16.36 0.82 33.21
CA THR A 168 16.00 1.83 32.19
C THR A 168 14.92 1.31 31.24
N ALA A 169 15.07 0.09 30.72
CA ALA A 169 14.11 -0.47 29.77
C ALA A 169 12.75 -0.79 30.41
N ILE A 170 12.74 -1.34 31.63
CA ILE A 170 11.50 -1.55 32.39
C ILE A 170 10.81 -0.21 32.66
N ALA A 171 11.55 0.84 33.06
CA ALA A 171 10.98 2.18 33.25
C ALA A 171 10.46 2.84 31.95
N ALA A 172 10.92 2.38 30.78
CA ALA A 172 10.51 2.88 29.47
C ALA A 172 9.33 2.11 28.86
N THR A 173 8.96 0.92 29.36
CA THR A 173 7.90 0.07 28.80
C THR A 173 6.75 -0.11 29.79
N ALA A 174 5.53 0.23 29.36
CA ALA A 174 4.26 -0.05 30.05
C ALA A 174 4.24 0.28 31.56
N ASP A 175 4.73 1.47 31.93
CA ASP A 175 4.83 1.97 33.32
C ASP A 175 5.54 0.99 34.30
N GLY A 176 6.41 0.12 33.78
CA GLY A 176 7.14 -0.89 34.55
C GLY A 176 6.37 -2.20 34.83
N GLN A 177 5.19 -2.41 34.26
CA GLN A 177 4.38 -3.61 34.45
C GLN A 177 4.80 -4.78 33.52
N VAL A 178 6.10 -5.07 33.50
CA VAL A 178 6.72 -6.06 32.60
C VAL A 178 7.72 -6.97 33.32
N ASP A 179 7.76 -8.23 32.92
CA ASP A 179 8.75 -9.21 33.31
C ASP A 179 9.89 -9.28 32.28
N LEU A 180 11.14 -9.31 32.74
CA LEU A 180 12.31 -9.51 31.90
C LEU A 180 12.45 -10.99 31.52
N HIS A 181 12.42 -11.29 30.22
CA HIS A 181 12.60 -12.64 29.69
C HIS A 181 14.06 -12.93 29.32
N ASN A 182 14.72 -12.01 28.60
CA ASN A 182 16.11 -12.12 28.19
C ASN A 182 16.83 -10.75 28.26
N ALA A 183 18.15 -10.77 28.42
CA ALA A 183 18.98 -9.57 28.41
C ALA A 183 20.42 -9.89 27.97
N ASP A 184 20.65 -9.74 26.66
CA ASP A 184 21.91 -10.01 25.94
C ASP A 184 22.69 -8.71 25.63
N LEU A 185 24.01 -8.81 25.50
CA LEU A 185 24.84 -7.74 24.94
C LEU A 185 25.04 -7.97 23.44
N VAL A 186 24.70 -6.98 22.62
CA VAL A 186 24.73 -7.04 21.16
C VAL A 186 25.36 -5.78 20.56
N TYR A 187 25.62 -5.80 19.26
CA TYR A 187 25.63 -4.57 18.48
C TYR A 187 24.25 -4.35 17.84
N LEU A 188 23.80 -3.12 17.77
CA LEU A 188 22.63 -2.70 17.01
C LEU A 188 23.06 -1.81 15.84
N LEU A 189 22.60 -2.13 14.64
CA LEU A 189 22.65 -1.25 13.48
C LEU A 189 21.30 -0.53 13.36
N THR A 190 21.28 0.79 13.62
CA THR A 190 20.05 1.61 13.61
C THR A 190 19.69 2.08 12.19
N GLU A 191 18.45 2.55 11.98
CA GLU A 191 18.02 3.12 10.69
C GLU A 191 18.86 4.36 10.27
N ALA A 192 19.31 5.14 11.25
CA ALA A 192 20.26 6.25 11.09
C ALA A 192 21.69 5.78 10.70
N ARG A 193 21.89 4.46 10.55
CA ARG A 193 23.13 3.77 10.15
C ARG A 193 24.28 3.91 11.15
N GLY A 194 23.95 4.20 12.41
CA GLY A 194 24.87 4.07 13.53
C GLY A 194 25.01 2.61 13.95
N LEU A 195 26.24 2.17 14.22
CA LEU A 195 26.50 0.92 14.92
C LEU A 195 26.73 1.25 16.40
N HIS A 196 25.94 0.67 17.30
CA HIS A 196 25.99 0.91 18.74
C HIS A 196 26.25 -0.41 19.47
N LEU A 197 27.02 -0.38 20.57
CA LEU A 197 26.99 -1.47 21.55
C LEU A 197 25.72 -1.27 22.40
N ALA A 198 24.90 -2.31 22.56
CA ALA A 198 23.61 -2.21 23.21
C ALA A 198 23.25 -3.45 24.02
N TRP A 199 22.45 -3.25 25.06
CA TRP A 199 21.74 -4.33 25.74
C TRP A 199 20.41 -4.57 25.01
N GLU A 200 20.20 -5.76 24.44
CA GLU A 200 18.91 -6.21 23.89
C GLU A 200 18.11 -6.87 25.00
N LEU A 201 16.98 -6.27 25.36
CA LEU A 201 16.20 -6.59 26.55
C LEU A 201 14.80 -7.03 26.13
N GLU A 202 14.47 -8.31 26.27
CA GLU A 202 13.14 -8.85 25.99
C GLU A 202 12.23 -8.67 27.20
N LEU A 203 11.21 -7.83 27.08
CA LEU A 203 10.26 -7.48 28.14
C LEU A 203 8.85 -7.97 27.77
N LEU A 204 8.20 -8.73 28.65
CA LEU A 204 6.85 -9.27 28.44
C LEU A 204 5.85 -8.66 29.43
N GLY A 205 4.64 -8.36 28.97
CA GLY A 205 3.59 -7.76 29.82
C GLY A 205 3.05 -8.70 30.91
N GLN A 206 2.83 -8.14 32.11
CA GLN A 206 2.22 -8.85 33.24
C GLN A 206 0.68 -8.91 33.13
N ASP A 207 0.07 -9.99 33.65
CA ASP A 207 -1.38 -10.16 33.90
C ASP A 207 -2.35 -9.44 32.94
N GLY A 208 -2.35 -9.87 31.67
CA GLY A 208 -3.30 -9.40 30.65
C GLY A 208 -2.85 -8.13 29.91
N ILE A 209 -1.72 -7.53 30.28
CA ILE A 209 -1.04 -6.54 29.44
C ILE A 209 -0.42 -7.30 28.26
N ALA A 210 -0.99 -7.09 27.07
CA ALA A 210 -0.36 -7.56 25.85
C ALA A 210 0.81 -6.63 25.51
N VAL A 211 2.03 -7.04 25.88
CA VAL A 211 3.31 -6.40 25.52
C VAL A 211 4.33 -7.51 25.30
N ALA A 212 5.14 -7.37 24.25
CA ALA A 212 6.41 -8.07 24.11
C ALA A 212 7.36 -7.14 23.36
N ASP A 213 8.24 -6.45 24.08
CA ASP A 213 9.22 -5.53 23.49
C ASP A 213 10.60 -6.20 23.42
N ARG A 214 11.36 -5.89 22.37
CA ARG A 214 12.82 -5.83 22.45
C ARG A 214 13.24 -4.38 22.59
N VAL A 215 13.71 -4.00 23.78
CA VAL A 215 14.23 -2.65 24.04
C VAL A 215 15.74 -2.69 23.93
N PHE A 216 16.32 -1.72 23.22
CA PHE A 216 17.77 -1.59 23.05
C PHE A 216 18.27 -0.39 23.86
N VAL A 217 19.06 -0.65 24.89
CA VAL A 217 19.69 0.40 25.71
C VAL A 217 21.17 0.53 25.33
N ASP A 218 21.60 1.74 25.01
CA ASP A 218 23.00 2.05 24.66
C ASP A 218 23.94 1.66 25.81
N ALA A 219 24.86 0.74 25.54
CA ALA A 219 25.72 0.15 26.55
C ALA A 219 26.85 1.08 27.02
N HIS A 220 26.99 2.27 26.42
CA HIS A 220 27.92 3.32 26.84
C HIS A 220 27.21 4.50 27.50
N ARG A 221 26.04 4.90 26.99
CA ARG A 221 25.32 6.12 27.37
C ARG A 221 24.11 5.89 28.28
N GLY A 222 23.48 4.72 28.20
CA GLY A 222 22.42 4.28 29.11
C GLY A 222 21.01 4.72 28.75
N ASP A 223 20.81 5.39 27.62
CA ASP A 223 19.49 5.71 27.05
C ASP A 223 18.96 4.59 26.14
N VAL A 224 17.63 4.51 26.01
CA VAL A 224 16.99 3.67 24.99
C VAL A 224 17.26 4.28 23.61
N ILE A 225 17.85 3.49 22.71
CA ILE A 225 18.18 3.91 21.34
C ILE A 225 17.25 3.33 20.28
N ASP A 226 16.56 2.23 20.59
CA ASP A 226 15.64 1.56 19.68
C ASP A 226 14.68 0.64 20.45
N ARG A 227 13.54 0.30 19.84
CA ARG A 227 12.55 -0.65 20.36
C ARG A 227 11.89 -1.39 19.20
N HIS A 228 11.96 -2.71 19.21
CA HIS A 228 11.27 -3.57 18.23
C HIS A 228 10.15 -4.35 18.93
N PRO A 229 8.86 -3.97 18.78
CA PRO A 229 7.74 -4.77 19.26
C PRO A 229 7.75 -6.17 18.62
N GLN A 230 7.78 -7.21 19.46
CA GLN A 230 7.79 -8.62 19.05
C GLN A 230 6.39 -9.21 18.92
N ILE A 231 5.39 -8.62 19.59
CA ILE A 231 4.01 -8.72 19.14
C ILE A 231 3.77 -7.50 18.23
N PHE A 232 3.41 -7.78 16.98
CA PHE A 232 3.17 -6.74 15.98
C PHE A 232 2.01 -5.80 16.38
N PRO A 233 2.11 -4.51 16.01
CA PRO A 233 1.35 -3.35 16.47
C PRO A 233 0.10 -3.63 17.32
N ILE A 234 0.29 -3.61 18.64
CA ILE A 234 -0.79 -3.74 19.62
C ILE A 234 -1.45 -2.38 19.78
N LYS A 235 -2.64 -2.24 19.19
CA LYS A 235 -3.64 -1.22 19.52
C LYS A 235 -3.66 -0.96 21.02
N ASN A 236 -3.23 0.20 21.47
CA ASN A 236 -3.26 0.57 22.89
C ASN A 236 -4.45 1.51 23.13
N ARG A 237 -5.64 0.95 23.42
CA ARG A 237 -6.88 1.71 23.60
C ARG A 237 -7.22 1.94 25.07
N GLU A 238 -7.71 3.13 25.41
CA GLU A 238 -8.33 3.45 26.71
C GLU A 238 -9.56 4.34 26.51
N ILE A 239 -10.71 3.92 27.05
CA ILE A 239 -12.01 4.55 26.84
C ILE A 239 -12.51 5.16 28.16
N PHE A 240 -12.95 6.42 28.13
CA PHE A 240 -13.38 7.17 29.30
C PHE A 240 -14.81 7.72 29.19
N ASP A 241 -15.48 7.86 30.33
CA ASP A 241 -16.77 8.55 30.49
C ASP A 241 -16.56 10.02 30.92
N ALA A 242 -16.94 10.99 30.08
CA ALA A 242 -16.89 12.40 30.43
C ALA A 242 -17.98 12.83 31.44
N GLN A 243 -19.04 12.04 31.64
CA GLN A 243 -20.16 12.35 32.55
C GLN A 243 -20.83 13.69 32.21
N GLY A 244 -21.04 13.96 30.93
CA GLY A 244 -21.60 15.21 30.42
C GLY A 244 -20.68 16.43 30.53
N ARG A 245 -19.44 16.28 31.00
CA ARG A 245 -18.48 17.39 31.13
C ARG A 245 -17.85 17.75 29.79
N SER A 246 -17.48 19.01 29.67
CA SER A 246 -16.74 19.54 28.51
C SER A 246 -15.24 19.62 28.79
N PRO A 247 -14.37 19.50 27.76
CA PRO A 247 -12.96 19.82 27.89
C PRO A 247 -12.74 21.31 28.25
N PRO A 248 -11.58 21.70 28.81
CA PRO A 248 -10.42 20.85 29.12
C PRO A 248 -10.66 19.87 30.27
N TYR A 249 -10.04 18.70 30.18
CA TYR A 249 -10.09 17.68 31.22
C TYR A 249 -8.82 17.68 32.09
N SER A 250 -8.89 17.02 33.25
CA SER A 250 -7.73 16.60 34.03
C SER A 250 -6.99 15.44 33.34
N ALA A 251 -5.79 15.10 33.84
CA ALA A 251 -4.98 13.98 33.34
C ALA A 251 -5.74 12.63 33.27
N THR A 252 -6.76 12.44 34.12
CA THR A 252 -7.84 11.48 33.90
C THR A 252 -9.09 12.23 33.41
N PRO A 253 -9.63 11.91 32.22
CA PRO A 253 -10.87 12.52 31.73
C PRO A 253 -12.09 12.21 32.60
N GLY A 254 -12.20 10.98 33.11
CA GLY A 254 -13.28 10.52 33.99
C GLY A 254 -13.08 9.07 34.43
N PRO A 255 -14.15 8.32 34.75
CA PRO A 255 -14.08 6.87 34.91
C PRO A 255 -13.63 6.19 33.61
N VAL A 256 -12.89 5.08 33.74
CA VAL A 256 -12.53 4.22 32.61
C VAL A 256 -13.70 3.27 32.34
N LEU A 257 -14.16 3.24 31.08
CA LEU A 257 -15.19 2.32 30.59
C LEU A 257 -14.60 1.03 30.01
N GLY A 258 -13.37 1.08 29.49
CA GLY A 258 -12.67 -0.07 28.93
C GLY A 258 -11.22 0.22 28.54
N ARG A 259 -10.48 -0.84 28.22
CA ARG A 259 -9.05 -0.85 27.85
C ARG A 259 -8.83 -1.83 26.71
N GLU A 260 -7.63 -1.86 26.11
CA GLU A 260 -7.26 -2.95 25.22
C GLU A 260 -7.46 -4.32 25.90
N GLY A 261 -8.02 -5.28 25.16
CA GLY A 261 -8.41 -6.59 25.69
C GLY A 261 -9.62 -6.58 26.64
N GLN A 262 -10.13 -5.42 27.04
CA GLN A 262 -11.24 -5.23 27.98
C GLN A 262 -12.26 -4.23 27.40
N PRO A 263 -13.04 -4.64 26.37
CA PRO A 263 -14.00 -3.76 25.70
C PRO A 263 -15.08 -3.23 26.66
N PRO A 264 -15.55 -1.98 26.49
CA PRO A 264 -16.63 -1.41 27.31
C PRO A 264 -17.94 -2.19 27.25
N THR A 265 -18.67 -2.21 28.37
CA THR A 265 -20.08 -2.65 28.40
C THR A 265 -21.06 -1.54 28.02
N ASP A 266 -20.61 -0.29 27.95
CA ASP A 266 -21.41 0.83 27.45
C ASP A 266 -21.51 0.78 25.91
N ALA A 267 -22.69 1.04 25.36
CA ALA A 267 -22.96 0.89 23.92
C ALA A 267 -22.44 2.04 23.04
N VAL A 268 -22.04 3.18 23.61
CA VAL A 268 -21.31 4.27 22.94
C VAL A 268 -19.81 4.11 23.17
N GLY A 269 -19.40 3.74 24.39
CA GLY A 269 -18.02 3.38 24.70
C GLY A 269 -17.49 2.23 23.85
N LEU A 270 -18.30 1.20 23.60
CA LEU A 270 -17.95 0.07 22.73
C LEU A 270 -17.80 0.50 21.26
N ALA A 271 -18.70 1.36 20.77
CA ALA A 271 -18.59 1.90 19.41
C ALA A 271 -17.29 2.72 19.24
N ALA A 272 -16.97 3.58 20.21
CA ALA A 272 -15.69 4.29 20.25
C ALA A 272 -14.49 3.32 20.25
N TYR A 273 -14.54 2.24 21.05
CA TYR A 273 -13.50 1.23 21.13
C TYR A 273 -13.27 0.52 19.79
N ASP A 274 -14.34 0.01 19.17
CA ASP A 274 -14.27 -0.77 17.93
C ASP A 274 -13.89 0.09 16.72
N ASN A 275 -14.49 1.29 16.57
CA ASN A 275 -14.15 2.21 15.49
C ASN A 275 -12.70 2.71 15.62
N THR A 276 -12.26 3.10 16.83
CA THR A 276 -10.86 3.51 17.09
C THR A 276 -9.87 2.39 16.72
N GLY A 277 -10.19 1.15 17.05
CA GLY A 277 -9.37 -0.01 16.70
C GLY A 277 -9.31 -0.26 15.20
N SER A 278 -10.43 -0.12 14.51
CA SER A 278 -10.53 -0.31 13.06
C SER A 278 -9.80 0.81 12.29
N THR A 279 -9.79 2.05 12.78
CA THR A 279 -9.00 3.13 12.20
C THR A 279 -7.50 2.88 12.35
N TYR A 280 -7.04 2.39 13.50
CA TYR A 280 -5.64 1.98 13.66
C TYR A 280 -5.27 0.84 12.71
N ASP A 281 -6.13 -0.18 12.58
CA ASP A 281 -5.90 -1.30 11.66
C ASP A 281 -5.78 -0.84 10.20
N CYS A 282 -6.57 0.16 9.78
CA CYS A 282 -6.42 0.82 8.48
C CYS A 282 -5.03 1.45 8.32
N TYR A 283 -4.64 2.35 9.22
CA TYR A 283 -3.36 3.07 9.14
C TYR A 283 -2.15 2.12 9.18
N GLN A 284 -2.21 1.07 10.01
CA GLN A 284 -1.16 0.07 10.11
C GLN A 284 -1.09 -0.82 8.85
N GLN A 285 -2.22 -1.23 8.27
CA GLN A 285 -2.20 -2.13 7.11
C GLN A 285 -1.87 -1.41 5.81
N LEU A 286 -2.48 -0.25 5.55
CA LEU A 286 -2.25 0.53 4.33
C LEU A 286 -0.89 1.24 4.31
N TYR A 287 -0.44 1.76 5.46
CA TYR A 287 0.69 2.68 5.53
C TYR A 287 1.82 2.28 6.48
N GLN A 288 1.69 1.11 7.15
CA GLN A 288 2.65 0.64 8.17
C GLN A 288 2.87 1.63 9.33
N ARG A 289 1.89 2.51 9.60
CA ARG A 289 1.98 3.54 10.64
C ARG A 289 1.43 3.03 11.98
N ASP A 290 2.31 2.87 12.96
CA ASP A 290 1.92 2.47 14.32
C ASP A 290 1.37 3.68 15.11
N SER A 291 0.04 3.74 15.22
CA SER A 291 -0.71 4.83 15.87
C SER A 291 -0.54 6.21 15.22
N TYR A 292 -1.09 7.24 15.85
CA TYR A 292 -1.10 8.60 15.30
C TYR A 292 0.29 9.25 15.27
N ASP A 293 1.22 8.80 16.10
CA ASP A 293 2.60 9.32 16.23
C ASP A 293 3.65 8.53 15.43
N ASN A 294 3.32 7.33 14.92
CA ASN A 294 4.28 6.34 14.37
C ASN A 294 5.21 5.74 15.43
N ALA A 295 4.82 5.73 16.71
CA ALA A 295 5.57 5.10 17.80
C ALA A 295 4.64 4.41 18.84
N GLY A 296 3.42 4.06 18.45
CA GLY A 296 2.50 3.26 19.27
C GLY A 296 1.78 4.05 20.38
N ALA A 297 1.59 5.37 20.22
CA ALA A 297 0.88 6.18 21.19
C ALA A 297 -0.51 5.63 21.56
N LYS A 298 -0.85 5.73 22.84
CA LYS A 298 -2.14 5.28 23.38
C LYS A 298 -3.31 6.07 22.78
N LEU A 299 -4.22 5.34 22.13
CA LEU A 299 -5.47 5.80 21.57
C LEU A 299 -6.47 6.05 22.70
N THR A 300 -6.62 7.31 23.09
CA THR A 300 -7.51 7.73 24.18
C THR A 300 -8.82 8.26 23.59
N SER A 301 -9.95 7.65 23.96
CA SER A 301 -11.29 8.08 23.51
C SER A 301 -12.19 8.42 24.69
N VAL A 302 -12.91 9.53 24.62
CA VAL A 302 -13.77 10.04 25.70
C VAL A 302 -15.20 10.21 25.18
N VAL A 303 -16.14 9.43 25.70
CA VAL A 303 -17.56 9.45 25.31
C VAL A 303 -18.44 10.17 26.34
N HIS A 304 -19.72 10.39 26.02
CA HIS A 304 -20.67 11.17 26.83
C HIS A 304 -20.20 12.60 27.13
N ALA A 305 -19.43 13.18 26.21
CA ALA A 305 -18.89 14.52 26.36
C ALA A 305 -19.90 15.59 25.97
N THR A 306 -19.59 16.83 26.35
CA THR A 306 -20.28 18.01 25.81
C THR A 306 -19.26 19.08 25.42
N PHE A 307 -19.69 20.04 24.60
CA PHE A 307 -18.83 21.08 24.04
C PHE A 307 -19.40 22.45 24.39
N ARG A 308 -18.52 23.40 24.72
CA ARG A 308 -18.91 24.79 24.99
C ARG A 308 -18.89 25.59 23.69
N THR A 309 -20.02 26.20 23.35
CA THR A 309 -20.11 27.12 22.21
C THR A 309 -19.45 28.47 22.55
N PRO A 310 -19.10 29.30 21.55
CA PRO A 310 -18.68 30.68 21.77
C PRO A 310 -19.72 31.55 22.49
N THR A 311 -21.01 31.15 22.47
CA THR A 311 -22.09 31.79 23.24
C THR A 311 -22.18 31.34 24.70
N GLY A 312 -21.28 30.45 25.15
CA GLY A 312 -21.25 29.90 26.51
C GLY A 312 -22.30 28.81 26.78
N GLN A 313 -23.05 28.40 25.75
CA GLN A 313 -23.99 27.28 25.82
C GLN A 313 -23.25 25.94 25.73
N THR A 314 -23.95 24.85 26.04
CA THR A 314 -23.41 23.49 26.00
C THR A 314 -24.15 22.68 24.95
N THR A 315 -23.43 21.92 24.12
CA THR A 315 -23.98 21.03 23.07
C THR A 315 -23.37 19.64 23.15
N ALA A 316 -24.09 18.61 22.68
CA ALA A 316 -23.58 17.26 22.45
C ALA A 316 -23.48 16.91 20.94
N ASN A 317 -23.87 17.82 20.05
CA ASN A 317 -23.78 17.70 18.60
C ASN A 317 -22.36 18.07 18.12
N ASN A 318 -21.32 17.33 18.54
CA ASN A 318 -19.93 17.55 18.10
C ASN A 318 -19.01 16.37 18.48
N ALA A 319 -17.90 16.22 17.77
CA ALA A 319 -16.71 15.46 18.17
C ALA A 319 -15.47 16.36 18.03
N ALA A 320 -14.34 16.00 18.67
CA ALA A 320 -13.06 16.68 18.45
C ALA A 320 -11.84 15.86 18.93
N TRP A 321 -10.74 15.94 18.18
CA TRP A 321 -9.39 15.72 18.67
C TRP A 321 -8.95 16.85 19.62
N VAL A 322 -8.48 16.49 20.83
CA VAL A 322 -8.09 17.45 21.86
C VAL A 322 -6.70 17.09 22.41
N ALA A 323 -5.67 17.74 21.89
CA ALA A 323 -4.28 17.61 22.37
C ALA A 323 -3.78 18.80 23.24
N ALA A 324 -4.54 19.90 23.33
CA ALA A 324 -4.05 21.15 23.93
C ALA A 324 -3.88 21.15 25.47
N PHE A 325 -4.17 20.05 26.16
CA PHE A 325 -4.29 20.01 27.63
C PHE A 325 -3.69 18.74 28.30
N GLY A 326 -3.02 17.87 27.54
CA GLY A 326 -2.51 16.59 28.03
C GLY A 326 -2.07 15.69 26.87
N PRO A 327 -1.96 14.36 27.06
CA PRO A 327 -1.90 13.44 25.92
C PRO A 327 -3.16 13.61 25.06
N GLY A 328 -2.99 13.46 23.75
CA GLY A 328 -4.09 13.65 22.79
C GLY A 328 -5.21 12.63 22.97
N MET A 329 -6.45 13.10 22.85
CA MET A 329 -7.65 12.28 22.98
C MET A 329 -8.74 12.68 22.00
N MET A 330 -9.48 11.71 21.48
CA MET A 330 -10.70 11.92 20.71
C MET A 330 -11.88 12.07 21.69
N VAL A 331 -12.73 13.05 21.48
CA VAL A 331 -13.83 13.41 22.40
C VAL A 331 -15.14 13.40 21.62
N TYR A 332 -16.15 12.67 22.13
CA TYR A 332 -17.41 12.42 21.41
C TYR A 332 -18.62 12.81 22.26
N GLY A 333 -19.52 13.62 21.68
CA GLY A 333 -20.84 13.88 22.24
C GLY A 333 -21.89 12.83 21.85
N ASP A 334 -22.93 12.72 22.66
CA ASP A 334 -24.05 11.79 22.45
C ASP A 334 -25.11 12.29 21.44
N GLY A 335 -24.93 13.49 20.88
CA GLY A 335 -25.92 14.19 20.06
C GLY A 335 -27.13 14.73 20.85
N ASP A 336 -28.05 15.39 20.15
CA ASP A 336 -29.35 15.87 20.66
C ASP A 336 -30.53 14.94 20.31
N GLY A 337 -30.25 13.84 19.60
CA GLY A 337 -31.24 12.86 19.14
C GLY A 337 -32.10 13.34 17.96
N ARG A 338 -31.75 14.47 17.31
CA ARG A 338 -32.56 15.11 16.25
C ARG A 338 -31.72 15.65 15.09
N LEU A 339 -30.62 16.34 15.38
CA LEU A 339 -29.58 16.74 14.42
C LEU A 339 -28.45 15.72 14.37
N MET A 340 -28.10 15.13 15.51
CA MET A 340 -27.08 14.08 15.61
C MET A 340 -27.49 13.02 16.64
N THR A 341 -27.02 11.79 16.44
CA THR A 341 -26.92 10.77 17.49
C THR A 341 -25.49 10.75 18.07
N ALA A 342 -25.13 9.73 18.85
CA ALA A 342 -23.81 9.67 19.50
C ALA A 342 -22.70 9.47 18.46
N LEU A 343 -21.84 10.48 18.30
CA LEU A 343 -20.93 10.58 17.14
C LEU A 343 -19.88 9.46 17.10
N ALA A 344 -19.52 8.88 18.24
CA ALA A 344 -18.65 7.69 18.31
C ALA A 344 -19.20 6.44 17.60
N ARG A 345 -20.46 6.47 17.14
CA ARG A 345 -21.08 5.39 16.36
C ARG A 345 -20.60 5.36 14.91
N SER A 346 -20.40 6.52 14.28
CA SER A 346 -19.91 6.53 12.91
C SER A 346 -18.41 6.24 12.87
N PHE A 347 -18.03 5.47 11.86
CA PHE A 347 -16.65 5.05 11.67
C PHE A 347 -15.82 6.16 11.04
N ASP A 348 -16.37 6.85 10.04
CA ASP A 348 -15.75 7.95 9.32
C ASP A 348 -15.40 9.13 10.25
N VAL A 349 -16.29 9.54 11.17
CA VAL A 349 -16.01 10.60 12.17
C VAL A 349 -14.90 10.13 13.11
N THR A 350 -14.91 8.86 13.54
CA THR A 350 -13.82 8.30 14.36
C THR A 350 -12.47 8.35 13.61
N ALA A 351 -12.46 8.06 12.31
CA ALA A 351 -11.28 8.13 11.47
C ALA A 351 -10.82 9.57 11.17
N HIS A 352 -11.76 10.49 11.00
CA HIS A 352 -11.54 11.92 10.85
C HIS A 352 -10.84 12.50 12.10
N GLU A 353 -11.37 12.22 13.29
CA GLU A 353 -10.77 12.69 14.55
C GLU A 353 -9.36 12.12 14.79
N LEU A 354 -9.11 10.84 14.51
CA LEU A 354 -7.76 10.28 14.62
C LEU A 354 -6.80 10.83 13.54
N THR A 355 -7.31 11.29 12.40
CA THR A 355 -6.47 11.89 11.35
C THR A 355 -6.02 13.32 11.71
N HIS A 356 -6.79 14.06 12.52
CA HIS A 356 -6.27 15.28 13.14
C HIS A 356 -5.07 15.00 14.05
N ALA A 357 -5.03 13.84 14.73
CA ALA A 357 -3.87 13.41 15.52
C ALA A 357 -2.64 13.14 14.66
N VAL A 358 -2.81 12.37 13.57
CA VAL A 358 -1.76 12.14 12.57
C VAL A 358 -1.25 13.46 11.98
N THR A 359 -2.15 14.41 11.74
CA THR A 359 -1.82 15.75 11.24
C THR A 359 -1.05 16.60 12.25
N SER A 360 -1.36 16.50 13.55
CA SER A 360 -0.62 17.23 14.60
C SER A 360 0.81 16.71 14.79
N GLU A 361 1.05 15.40 14.67
CA GLU A 361 2.37 14.80 14.82
C GLU A 361 3.23 14.82 13.53
N THR A 362 2.73 15.40 12.43
CA THR A 362 3.45 15.45 11.14
C THR A 362 3.51 16.85 10.53
N ALA A 363 2.63 17.20 9.59
CA ALA A 363 2.64 18.51 8.93
C ALA A 363 2.30 19.68 9.88
N ALA A 364 1.69 19.40 11.04
CA ALA A 364 1.27 20.35 12.06
C ALA A 364 0.42 21.52 11.51
N LEU A 365 -0.42 21.23 10.49
CA LEU A 365 -1.25 22.18 9.75
C LEU A 365 -2.07 23.08 10.69
N ALA A 366 -1.78 24.38 10.69
CA ALA A 366 -2.45 25.32 11.57
C ALA A 366 -3.94 25.39 11.22
N TYR A 367 -4.78 25.14 12.23
CA TYR A 367 -6.23 24.99 12.11
C TYR A 367 -6.96 26.34 11.89
N ARG A 368 -6.70 26.95 10.73
CA ARG A 368 -7.15 28.28 10.29
C ARG A 368 -6.97 28.48 8.78
N ASN A 369 -7.86 29.22 8.12
CA ASN A 369 -7.79 29.56 6.69
C ASN A 369 -7.53 28.32 5.80
N GLU A 370 -6.77 28.46 4.69
CA GLU A 370 -6.45 27.35 3.78
C GLU A 370 -5.66 26.20 4.45
N SER A 371 -4.76 26.46 5.41
CA SER A 371 -4.05 25.38 6.12
C SER A 371 -4.97 24.55 7.02
N GLY A 372 -5.97 25.18 7.63
CA GLY A 372 -7.01 24.48 8.38
C GLY A 372 -8.00 23.76 7.48
N ALA A 373 -8.33 24.32 6.32
CA ALA A 373 -9.16 23.67 5.32
C ALA A 373 -8.48 22.43 4.71
N ILE A 374 -7.15 22.43 4.60
CA ILE A 374 -6.38 21.22 4.27
C ILE A 374 -6.44 20.24 5.45
N ASN A 375 -6.23 20.67 6.70
CA ASN A 375 -6.30 19.81 7.89
C ASN A 375 -7.65 19.04 7.96
N GLU A 376 -8.77 19.77 7.83
CA GLU A 376 -10.12 19.20 7.66
C GLU A 376 -10.22 18.21 6.50
N ALA A 377 -9.73 18.59 5.32
CA ALA A 377 -9.80 17.75 4.13
C ALA A 377 -8.98 16.47 4.28
N MET A 378 -7.79 16.52 4.88
CA MET A 378 -6.99 15.30 5.13
C MET A 378 -7.76 14.33 6.03
N SER A 379 -8.48 14.84 7.04
CA SER A 379 -9.31 14.03 7.92
C SER A 379 -10.51 13.40 7.20
N ASP A 380 -11.24 14.15 6.35
CA ASP A 380 -12.29 13.58 5.48
C ASP A 380 -11.74 12.54 4.50
N ILE A 381 -10.59 12.83 3.88
CA ILE A 381 -9.94 11.97 2.88
C ILE A 381 -9.47 10.65 3.48
N MET A 382 -8.85 10.66 4.66
CA MET A 382 -8.38 9.44 5.31
C MET A 382 -9.54 8.66 5.94
N ALA A 383 -10.62 9.33 6.37
CA ALA A 383 -11.86 8.66 6.74
C ALA A 383 -12.45 7.85 5.58
N ALA A 384 -12.65 8.48 4.42
CA ALA A 384 -13.13 7.81 3.20
C ALA A 384 -12.25 6.63 2.75
N VAL A 385 -10.93 6.79 2.79
CA VAL A 385 -9.99 5.70 2.46
C VAL A 385 -10.09 4.55 3.46
N CYS A 386 -10.13 4.83 4.76
CA CYS A 386 -10.25 3.80 5.78
C CYS A 386 -11.61 3.11 5.76
N GLU A 387 -12.67 3.78 5.35
CA GLU A 387 -13.99 3.16 5.21
C GLU A 387 -14.03 2.21 4.03
N ALA A 388 -13.53 2.63 2.86
CA ALA A 388 -13.41 1.75 1.69
C ALA A 388 -12.53 0.52 1.97
N TRP A 389 -11.49 0.66 2.79
CA TRP A 389 -10.66 -0.45 3.26
C TRP A 389 -11.42 -1.40 4.22
N LYS A 390 -12.14 -0.84 5.20
CA LYS A 390 -12.92 -1.57 6.22
C LYS A 390 -14.02 -2.40 5.56
N ASP A 391 -14.79 -1.77 4.68
CA ASP A 391 -15.92 -2.38 3.98
C ASP A 391 -15.47 -3.17 2.73
N ARG A 392 -14.21 -3.01 2.32
CA ARG A 392 -13.55 -3.65 1.16
C ARG A 392 -14.21 -3.34 -0.19
N ALA A 393 -14.85 -2.18 -0.27
CA ALA A 393 -15.52 -1.66 -1.45
C ALA A 393 -15.60 -0.14 -1.38
N VAL A 394 -15.54 0.54 -2.53
CA VAL A 394 -15.96 1.95 -2.64
C VAL A 394 -17.48 1.95 -2.86
N SER A 395 -18.22 2.59 -1.96
CA SER A 395 -19.68 2.72 -2.02
C SER A 395 -20.11 4.14 -2.41
N GLY A 396 -21.41 4.45 -2.33
CA GLY A 396 -21.88 5.83 -2.36
C GLY A 396 -21.62 6.57 -1.05
N ASP A 397 -21.56 5.84 0.05
CA ASP A 397 -21.45 6.33 1.42
C ASP A 397 -20.00 6.69 1.77
N THR A 398 -19.02 6.01 1.15
CA THR A 398 -17.58 6.37 1.13
C THR A 398 -17.27 7.84 0.76
N TRP A 399 -18.23 8.55 0.16
CA TRP A 399 -18.10 9.95 -0.27
C TRP A 399 -19.02 10.90 0.49
N LEU A 400 -19.64 10.41 1.57
CA LEU A 400 -20.36 11.16 2.59
C LEU A 400 -19.43 11.38 3.79
N VAL A 401 -19.91 12.13 4.79
CA VAL A 401 -19.25 12.28 6.10
C VAL A 401 -20.35 12.43 7.15
N GLY A 402 -20.36 11.54 8.14
CA GLY A 402 -21.24 11.54 9.31
C GLY A 402 -22.70 11.15 9.03
N GLU A 403 -23.07 10.68 7.84
CA GLU A 403 -24.38 10.11 7.49
C GLU A 403 -24.89 9.04 8.48
N ASP A 404 -24.02 8.22 9.05
CA ASP A 404 -24.36 7.17 10.03
C ASP A 404 -24.89 7.76 11.37
N VAL A 405 -24.62 9.04 11.65
CA VAL A 405 -24.98 9.73 12.91
C VAL A 405 -25.75 11.04 12.74
N PHE A 406 -25.72 11.66 11.57
CA PHE A 406 -26.40 12.92 11.25
C PHE A 406 -27.89 12.70 10.96
N THR A 407 -28.72 13.69 11.30
CA THR A 407 -30.14 13.81 10.93
C THR A 407 -30.93 12.47 10.88
N PRO A 408 -31.00 11.67 11.97
CA PRO A 408 -31.44 10.27 11.97
C PRO A 408 -32.90 9.99 11.58
N THR A 409 -33.65 11.01 11.14
CA THR A 409 -35.00 10.91 10.55
C THR A 409 -35.03 11.19 9.04
N THR A 410 -33.91 11.59 8.46
CA THR A 410 -33.69 11.82 7.02
C THR A 410 -32.77 10.70 6.53
N ALA A 411 -32.94 10.25 5.28
CA ALA A 411 -32.16 9.14 4.73
C ALA A 411 -31.26 9.61 3.60
N GLY A 412 -29.97 9.28 3.66
CA GLY A 412 -28.98 9.60 2.64
C GLY A 412 -28.59 11.08 2.59
N ASP A 413 -28.78 11.85 3.66
CA ASP A 413 -28.05 13.09 3.91
C ASP A 413 -26.88 12.88 4.88
N ALA A 414 -25.97 13.86 4.93
CA ALA A 414 -24.67 13.78 5.58
C ALA A 414 -24.22 15.18 6.03
N MET A 415 -23.20 15.28 6.89
CA MET A 415 -22.62 16.55 7.33
C MET A 415 -21.84 17.24 6.20
N ARG A 416 -21.10 16.48 5.40
CA ARG A 416 -20.36 16.92 4.21
C ARG A 416 -20.50 15.89 3.08
N TYR A 417 -20.12 16.29 1.87
CA TYR A 417 -20.20 15.47 0.66
C TYR A 417 -18.92 15.65 -0.16
N MET A 418 -18.11 14.62 -0.35
CA MET A 418 -16.85 14.75 -1.10
C MET A 418 -17.07 14.90 -2.62
N ALA A 419 -18.09 14.22 -3.15
CA ALA A 419 -18.38 14.17 -4.60
C ALA A 419 -19.16 15.40 -5.14
N ASP A 420 -19.95 16.08 -4.30
CA ASP A 420 -20.53 17.40 -4.57
C ASP A 420 -20.58 18.19 -3.24
N PRO A 421 -19.49 18.86 -2.85
CA PRO A 421 -19.42 19.61 -1.59
C PRO A 421 -20.57 20.58 -1.42
N THR A 422 -21.02 21.20 -2.52
CA THR A 422 -22.07 22.22 -2.50
C THR A 422 -23.46 21.67 -2.17
N ARG A 423 -23.64 20.36 -2.02
CA ARG A 423 -24.89 19.74 -1.61
C ARG A 423 -25.26 20.07 -0.15
N ASP A 424 -24.29 20.39 0.69
CA ASP A 424 -24.51 20.77 2.10
C ASP A 424 -25.07 22.21 2.29
N ARG A 425 -25.16 23.01 1.22
CA ARG A 425 -25.38 24.48 1.29
C ARG A 425 -26.63 24.92 2.05
N THR A 426 -27.61 24.02 2.23
CA THR A 426 -28.86 24.25 2.96
C THR A 426 -28.78 23.93 4.45
N LEU A 427 -27.71 23.30 4.92
CA LEU A 427 -27.45 23.02 6.34
C LEU A 427 -26.91 24.26 7.08
N TYR A 428 -26.33 25.22 6.33
CA TYR A 428 -25.68 26.40 6.85
C TYR A 428 -26.53 27.68 6.66
N PRO A 429 -26.33 28.72 7.49
CA PRO A 429 -26.84 30.06 7.23
C PRO A 429 -26.48 30.57 5.82
N ALA A 430 -27.37 31.35 5.21
CA ALA A 430 -27.23 31.79 3.81
C ALA A 430 -26.00 32.67 3.55
N GLU A 431 -25.48 33.34 4.59
CA GLU A 431 -24.24 34.12 4.56
C GLU A 431 -22.95 33.25 4.58
N LEU A 432 -23.04 31.97 4.94
CA LEU A 432 -21.94 31.00 4.86
C LEU A 432 -22.09 30.13 3.60
N GLY A 433 -23.29 29.57 3.38
CA GLY A 433 -23.66 28.84 2.16
C GLY A 433 -22.94 27.50 1.96
N GLY A 434 -22.47 26.86 3.02
CA GLY A 434 -21.89 25.51 3.03
C GLY A 434 -20.51 25.38 2.37
N SER A 435 -20.15 24.14 2.05
CA SER A 435 -18.86 23.78 1.50
C SER A 435 -18.63 24.33 0.09
N ARG A 436 -17.37 24.51 -0.24
CA ARG A 436 -16.89 25.03 -1.53
C ARG A 436 -16.23 23.89 -2.30
N ASP A 437 -16.46 23.87 -3.60
CA ASP A 437 -15.92 22.87 -4.54
C ASP A 437 -14.92 23.49 -5.54
N PHE A 438 -14.76 24.82 -5.52
CA PHE A 438 -13.95 25.56 -6.49
C PHE A 438 -13.20 26.74 -5.84
N TYR A 439 -11.89 26.83 -6.06
CA TYR A 439 -10.98 27.77 -5.36
C TYR A 439 -11.33 29.26 -5.52
N ALA A 440 -11.96 29.65 -6.64
CA ALA A 440 -12.42 31.03 -6.86
C ALA A 440 -13.68 31.39 -6.05
N ASP A 441 -14.45 30.41 -5.60
CA ASP A 441 -15.68 30.60 -4.80
C ASP A 441 -15.40 30.52 -3.28
N ARG A 442 -14.14 30.29 -2.87
CA ARG A 442 -13.73 29.96 -1.50
C ARG A 442 -14.13 31.02 -0.47
N TYR A 443 -14.46 30.58 0.75
CA TYR A 443 -14.78 31.47 1.86
C TYR A 443 -13.52 32.21 2.35
N THR A 444 -13.65 33.54 2.53
CA THR A 444 -12.55 34.44 2.95
C THR A 444 -12.92 35.32 4.15
N GLY A 445 -14.00 34.98 4.88
CA GLY A 445 -14.37 35.65 6.12
C GLY A 445 -13.62 35.08 7.33
N THR A 446 -14.02 35.48 8.55
CA THR A 446 -13.34 35.10 9.80
C THR A 446 -14.13 34.12 10.67
N GLN A 447 -15.34 33.71 10.25
CA GLN A 447 -16.06 32.62 10.93
C GLN A 447 -15.38 31.28 10.63
N ASP A 448 -15.67 30.25 11.42
CA ASP A 448 -15.16 28.90 11.18
C ASP A 448 -13.62 28.85 11.00
N ASN A 449 -12.89 29.55 11.88
CA ASN A 449 -11.43 29.77 11.81
C ASN A 449 -10.88 30.28 10.44
N GLY A 450 -11.73 30.86 9.58
CA GLY A 450 -11.40 31.20 8.19
C GLY A 450 -12.09 30.30 7.15
N GLY A 451 -13.18 29.63 7.53
CA GLY A 451 -13.88 28.64 6.70
C GLY A 451 -13.11 27.35 6.53
N VAL A 452 -12.63 26.73 7.61
CA VAL A 452 -11.89 25.46 7.53
C VAL A 452 -12.78 24.33 7.02
N HIS A 453 -13.94 24.11 7.64
CA HIS A 453 -14.93 23.12 7.20
C HIS A 453 -15.60 23.56 5.89
N LEU A 454 -15.72 24.87 5.64
CA LEU A 454 -16.32 25.40 4.42
C LEU A 454 -15.42 25.26 3.18
N ASN A 455 -14.10 25.29 3.35
CA ASN A 455 -13.15 25.24 2.23
C ASN A 455 -12.53 23.85 2.02
N SER A 456 -12.62 22.93 2.98
CA SER A 456 -12.11 21.55 2.85
C SER A 456 -12.68 20.82 1.63
N GLY A 457 -13.95 21.07 1.31
CA GLY A 457 -14.64 20.59 0.10
C GLY A 457 -13.85 20.76 -1.22
N ILE A 458 -12.96 21.75 -1.32
CA ILE A 458 -12.13 21.99 -2.50
C ILE A 458 -11.12 20.85 -2.66
N ALA A 459 -10.48 20.44 -1.57
CA ALA A 459 -9.55 19.31 -1.54
C ALA A 459 -10.28 17.96 -1.52
N ASN A 460 -11.44 17.86 -0.84
CA ASN A 460 -12.26 16.65 -0.87
C ASN A 460 -12.70 16.30 -2.30
N LEU A 461 -13.13 17.30 -3.08
CA LEU A 461 -13.50 17.09 -4.49
C LEU A 461 -12.27 16.81 -5.37
N ALA A 462 -11.12 17.43 -5.11
CA ALA A 462 -9.88 17.09 -5.81
C ALA A 462 -9.50 15.62 -5.56
N PHE A 463 -9.60 15.14 -4.32
CA PHE A 463 -9.36 13.75 -3.97
C PHE A 463 -10.38 12.79 -4.59
N TYR A 464 -11.68 13.13 -4.54
CA TYR A 464 -12.74 12.36 -5.21
C TYR A 464 -12.47 12.21 -6.72
N LEU A 465 -12.18 13.31 -7.41
CA LEU A 465 -11.91 13.30 -8.85
C LEU A 465 -10.59 12.60 -9.20
N LEU A 466 -9.59 12.61 -8.31
CA LEU A 466 -8.36 11.81 -8.50
C LEU A 466 -8.64 10.30 -8.34
N SER A 467 -9.40 9.93 -7.31
CA SER A 467 -9.76 8.55 -7.00
C SER A 467 -10.67 7.94 -8.08
N GLN A 468 -11.76 8.62 -8.42
CA GLN A 468 -12.86 8.11 -9.26
C GLN A 468 -12.85 8.66 -10.70
N GLY A 469 -11.99 9.63 -10.99
CA GLY A 469 -11.93 10.30 -12.28
C GLY A 469 -13.13 11.21 -12.55
N GLY A 470 -13.37 11.48 -13.84
CA GLY A 470 -14.58 12.19 -14.28
C GLY A 470 -14.40 13.70 -14.33
N ARG A 471 -15.49 14.45 -14.16
CA ARG A 471 -15.53 15.91 -14.36
C ARG A 471 -16.15 16.60 -13.15
N HIS A 472 -15.66 17.80 -12.84
CA HIS A 472 -16.19 18.64 -11.77
C HIS A 472 -17.74 18.74 -11.85
N PRO A 473 -18.49 18.43 -10.77
CA PRO A 473 -19.94 18.19 -10.81
C PRO A 473 -20.72 19.40 -11.35
N ARG A 474 -20.43 20.61 -10.85
CA ARG A 474 -21.04 21.86 -11.36
C ARG A 474 -20.48 22.35 -12.71
N ASN A 475 -19.74 21.54 -13.46
CA ASN A 475 -19.11 21.89 -14.75
C ASN A 475 -18.28 23.20 -14.73
N ARG A 476 -17.56 23.47 -13.63
CA ARG A 476 -16.67 24.65 -13.51
C ARG A 476 -15.43 24.55 -14.41
N THR A 477 -15.08 23.32 -14.81
CA THR A 477 -13.99 22.97 -15.71
C THR A 477 -14.49 21.97 -16.78
N THR A 478 -13.81 21.95 -17.92
CA THR A 478 -14.27 21.22 -19.13
C THR A 478 -13.52 19.92 -19.40
N PHE A 479 -12.32 19.76 -18.84
CA PHE A 479 -11.49 18.56 -18.96
C PHE A 479 -11.92 17.48 -17.96
N THR A 480 -11.55 16.24 -18.25
CA THR A 480 -11.76 15.06 -17.41
C THR A 480 -10.49 14.74 -16.64
N VAL A 481 -10.63 14.39 -15.35
CA VAL A 481 -9.55 13.88 -14.50
C VAL A 481 -9.44 12.36 -14.74
N PRO A 482 -8.24 11.81 -14.98
CA PRO A 482 -8.03 10.36 -15.01
C PRO A 482 -8.22 9.76 -13.61
N ALA A 483 -8.93 8.63 -13.51
CA ALA A 483 -9.07 7.89 -12.26
C ALA A 483 -7.79 7.10 -11.95
N ILE A 484 -7.29 7.17 -10.71
CA ILE A 484 -6.15 6.35 -10.26
C ILE A 484 -6.50 5.36 -9.13
N GLY A 485 -7.74 5.37 -8.64
CA GLY A 485 -8.23 4.50 -7.57
C GLY A 485 -7.98 5.06 -6.15
N ILE A 486 -8.85 4.67 -5.21
CA ILE A 486 -8.88 5.26 -3.86
C ILE A 486 -7.63 4.96 -3.03
N GLU A 487 -7.09 3.73 -3.10
CA GLU A 487 -5.90 3.33 -2.36
C GLU A 487 -4.65 4.12 -2.82
N LYS A 488 -4.51 4.27 -4.14
CA LYS A 488 -3.38 4.97 -4.77
C LYS A 488 -3.44 6.49 -4.52
N ALA A 489 -4.62 7.08 -4.64
CA ALA A 489 -4.87 8.47 -4.25
C ALA A 489 -4.61 8.67 -2.74
N GLY A 490 -5.08 7.73 -1.91
CA GLY A 490 -4.89 7.75 -0.45
C GLY A 490 -3.41 7.73 -0.06
N ALA A 491 -2.61 6.87 -0.68
CA ALA A 491 -1.17 6.81 -0.46
C ALA A 491 -0.44 8.11 -0.85
N ILE A 492 -0.84 8.76 -1.95
CA ILE A 492 -0.29 10.09 -2.35
C ILE A 492 -0.60 11.14 -1.28
N PHE A 493 -1.85 11.22 -0.83
CA PHE A 493 -2.29 12.21 0.16
C PHE A 493 -1.68 11.93 1.55
N GLN A 494 -1.59 10.68 1.97
CA GLN A 494 -0.92 10.28 3.21
C GLN A 494 0.58 10.60 3.16
N ARG A 495 1.26 10.33 2.03
CA ARG A 495 2.69 10.67 1.85
C ARG A 495 2.91 12.18 1.90
N ALA A 496 2.06 12.96 1.22
CA ALA A 496 2.11 14.42 1.25
C ALA A 496 1.96 15.00 2.68
N LEU A 497 1.12 14.38 3.51
CA LEU A 497 0.94 14.74 4.92
C LEU A 497 2.12 14.34 5.80
N THR A 498 2.56 13.08 5.72
CA THR A 498 3.43 12.48 6.74
C THR A 498 4.92 12.69 6.51
N GLN A 499 5.37 12.89 5.27
CA GLN A 499 6.80 12.92 4.90
C GLN A 499 7.38 14.34 4.76
N GLY A 500 6.69 15.36 5.30
CA GLY A 500 7.22 16.73 5.41
C GLY A 500 7.07 17.63 4.17
N TYR A 501 6.35 17.20 3.12
CA TYR A 501 5.99 18.09 2.00
C TYR A 501 5.00 19.18 2.43
N LEU A 502 4.03 18.81 3.28
CA LEU A 502 3.13 19.75 3.95
C LEU A 502 3.76 20.31 5.23
N THR A 503 3.45 21.57 5.52
CA THR A 503 3.94 22.30 6.70
C THR A 503 2.82 23.11 7.33
N GLN A 504 3.05 23.61 8.55
CA GLN A 504 2.05 24.30 9.36
C GLN A 504 1.26 25.42 8.66
N ASN A 505 1.84 26.11 7.66
CA ASN A 505 1.17 27.20 6.93
C ASN A 505 1.02 26.92 5.42
N SER A 506 1.05 25.64 5.00
CA SER A 506 0.75 25.25 3.62
C SER A 506 -0.66 25.69 3.20
N ASN A 507 -0.77 26.21 1.99
CA ASN A 507 -2.02 26.65 1.35
C ASN A 507 -2.41 25.67 0.23
N PHE A 508 -3.54 25.87 -0.47
CA PHE A 508 -3.98 24.88 -1.47
C PHE A 508 -3.00 24.70 -2.63
N ALA A 509 -2.23 25.74 -3.01
CA ALA A 509 -1.17 25.60 -4.01
C ALA A 509 0.02 24.75 -3.50
N ALA A 510 0.35 24.84 -2.21
CA ALA A 510 1.34 23.97 -1.58
C ALA A 510 0.83 22.54 -1.39
N ALA A 511 -0.47 22.35 -1.10
CA ALA A 511 -1.08 21.01 -1.03
C ALA A 511 -1.05 20.30 -2.39
N ARG A 512 -1.37 21.04 -3.46
CA ARG A 512 -1.17 20.57 -4.83
C ARG A 512 0.27 20.10 -5.05
N ALA A 513 1.26 20.98 -4.86
CA ALA A 513 2.66 20.65 -5.09
C ALA A 513 3.12 19.44 -4.23
N ALA A 514 2.73 19.39 -2.95
CA ALA A 514 3.03 18.27 -2.06
C ALA A 514 2.47 16.93 -2.57
N THR A 515 1.26 16.92 -3.14
CA THR A 515 0.69 15.71 -3.76
C THR A 515 1.26 15.39 -5.14
N GLU A 516 1.67 16.40 -5.93
CA GLU A 516 2.38 16.20 -7.20
C GLU A 516 3.76 15.55 -6.96
N GLU A 517 4.55 16.05 -6.00
CA GLU A 517 5.83 15.42 -5.59
C GLU A 517 5.62 14.01 -5.00
N ALA A 518 4.64 13.82 -4.12
CA ALA A 518 4.34 12.52 -3.52
C ALA A 518 3.91 11.45 -4.55
N ALA A 519 3.21 11.86 -5.63
CA ALA A 519 2.89 10.98 -6.74
C ALA A 519 4.10 10.63 -7.61
N GLY A 520 5.00 11.60 -7.84
CA GLY A 520 6.25 11.37 -8.55
C GLY A 520 7.15 10.36 -7.84
N ASP A 521 7.25 10.46 -6.51
CA ASP A 521 8.04 9.56 -5.65
C ASP A 521 7.48 8.13 -5.57
N LEU A 522 6.15 7.96 -5.56
CA LEU A 522 5.50 6.66 -5.40
C LEU A 522 5.31 5.91 -6.73
N TYR A 523 4.90 6.63 -7.79
CA TYR A 523 4.33 6.01 -8.99
C TYR A 523 4.82 6.62 -10.31
N GLY A 524 5.24 7.89 -10.32
CA GLY A 524 5.85 8.55 -11.47
C GLY A 524 4.92 9.48 -12.25
N ALA A 525 5.37 9.89 -13.44
CA ALA A 525 4.89 11.08 -14.14
C ALA A 525 3.40 11.06 -14.55
N SER A 526 2.83 9.89 -14.85
CA SER A 526 1.41 9.75 -15.20
C SER A 526 0.49 10.14 -14.03
N ASP A 527 0.82 9.71 -12.82
CA ASP A 527 0.08 10.07 -11.61
C ASP A 527 0.28 11.53 -11.21
N VAL A 528 1.45 12.12 -11.46
CA VAL A 528 1.68 13.57 -11.30
C VAL A 528 0.72 14.37 -12.19
N ILE A 529 0.51 13.93 -13.44
CA ILE A 529 -0.44 14.55 -14.37
C ILE A 529 -1.88 14.38 -13.87
N SER A 530 -2.27 13.21 -13.37
CA SER A 530 -3.60 12.97 -12.77
C SER A 530 -3.85 13.87 -11.56
N VAL A 531 -2.91 13.96 -10.61
CA VAL A 531 -2.98 14.83 -9.43
C VAL A 531 -3.10 16.30 -9.81
N GLY A 532 -2.21 16.78 -10.68
CA GLY A 532 -2.24 18.18 -11.14
C GLY A 532 -3.53 18.52 -11.88
N THR A 533 -4.10 17.57 -12.62
CA THR A 533 -5.39 17.70 -13.31
C THR A 533 -6.56 17.72 -12.32
N ALA A 534 -6.52 16.92 -11.25
CA ALA A 534 -7.52 16.92 -10.18
C ALA A 534 -7.58 18.27 -9.43
N TRP A 535 -6.42 18.79 -9.03
CA TRP A 535 -6.34 20.12 -8.41
C TRP A 535 -6.75 21.25 -9.37
N ALA A 536 -6.38 21.15 -10.65
CA ALA A 536 -6.85 22.10 -11.65
C ALA A 536 -8.37 22.04 -11.90
N ALA A 537 -9.00 20.86 -11.77
CA ALA A 537 -10.44 20.70 -11.95
C ALA A 537 -11.23 21.54 -10.93
N VAL A 538 -10.74 21.65 -9.69
CA VAL A 538 -11.25 22.51 -8.60
C VAL A 538 -10.67 23.93 -8.61
N GLY A 539 -9.91 24.30 -9.64
CA GLY A 539 -9.37 25.66 -9.84
C GLY A 539 -8.09 26.00 -9.06
N VAL A 540 -7.40 25.01 -8.50
CA VAL A 540 -6.10 25.19 -7.83
C VAL A 540 -4.98 25.07 -8.87
N GLY A 541 -4.68 26.21 -9.51
CA GLY A 541 -3.70 26.31 -10.59
C GLY A 541 -4.23 25.88 -11.96
N ALA A 542 -3.35 25.85 -12.96
CA ALA A 542 -3.67 25.39 -14.32
C ALA A 542 -3.53 23.86 -14.43
N PRO A 543 -4.26 23.18 -15.34
CA PRO A 543 -3.99 21.78 -15.63
C PRO A 543 -2.54 21.63 -16.12
N PRO A 544 -1.84 20.52 -15.79
CA PRO A 544 -0.53 20.23 -16.35
C PRO A 544 -0.55 20.34 -17.86
N ALA A 545 0.50 20.92 -18.44
CA ALA A 545 0.71 20.85 -19.87
C ALA A 545 1.16 19.42 -20.21
N THR A 546 0.22 18.57 -20.61
CA THR A 546 0.59 17.35 -21.33
C THR A 546 1.44 17.76 -22.54
N GLY A 547 2.59 17.11 -22.69
CA GLY A 547 3.38 17.27 -23.91
C GLY A 547 2.62 16.74 -25.12
N PRO A 548 3.13 16.91 -26.35
CA PRO A 548 2.72 16.03 -27.43
C PRO A 548 3.02 14.59 -26.98
N ASP A 549 1.98 13.80 -26.80
CA ASP A 549 2.08 12.40 -26.47
C ASP A 549 2.74 11.64 -27.64
N THR A 550 3.80 10.92 -27.33
CA THR A 550 4.61 10.15 -28.29
C THR A 550 4.83 8.71 -27.86
N THR A 551 4.20 8.27 -26.78
CA THR A 551 4.34 6.91 -26.24
C THR A 551 3.16 6.08 -26.76
N PRO A 552 3.38 5.02 -27.56
CA PRO A 552 2.31 4.09 -27.88
C PRO A 552 1.95 3.25 -26.64
N PRO A 553 0.67 2.85 -26.51
CA PRO A 553 0.22 2.10 -25.37
C PRO A 553 0.81 0.69 -25.42
N THR A 554 0.80 0.01 -24.28
CA THR A 554 1.14 -1.42 -24.22
C THR A 554 -0.15 -2.22 -24.17
N VAL A 555 -0.20 -3.36 -24.88
CA VAL A 555 -1.36 -4.24 -24.93
C VAL A 555 -0.93 -5.70 -25.02
N ALA A 556 -1.64 -6.59 -24.32
CA ALA A 556 -1.43 -8.04 -24.37
C ALA A 556 -2.75 -8.80 -24.14
N ILE A 557 -3.01 -9.80 -24.99
CA ILE A 557 -4.10 -10.77 -24.80
C ILE A 557 -3.62 -11.78 -23.74
N THR A 558 -4.29 -11.83 -22.59
CA THR A 558 -3.93 -12.71 -21.47
C THR A 558 -4.69 -14.03 -21.48
N ALA A 559 -5.91 -14.03 -22.04
CA ALA A 559 -6.67 -15.24 -22.36
C ALA A 559 -7.45 -15.06 -23.67
N PRO A 560 -7.60 -16.11 -24.49
CA PRO A 560 -6.87 -17.37 -24.44
C PRO A 560 -5.39 -17.18 -24.81
N THR A 561 -4.52 -18.08 -24.35
CA THR A 561 -3.10 -18.08 -24.71
C THR A 561 -2.91 -18.48 -26.18
N SER A 562 -1.92 -17.87 -26.85
CA SER A 562 -1.66 -18.18 -28.26
C SER A 562 -1.28 -19.65 -28.45
N GLY A 563 -1.97 -20.33 -29.37
CA GLY A 563 -1.88 -21.78 -29.61
C GLY A 563 -2.95 -22.61 -28.91
N ALA A 564 -3.82 -22.02 -28.08
CA ALA A 564 -4.88 -22.75 -27.38
C ALA A 564 -5.95 -23.31 -28.34
N SER A 565 -6.48 -24.50 -27.99
CA SER A 565 -7.73 -25.04 -28.55
C SER A 565 -8.92 -24.54 -27.73
N VAL A 566 -9.96 -24.05 -28.39
CA VAL A 566 -11.14 -23.42 -27.77
C VAL A 566 -12.43 -23.83 -28.50
N THR A 567 -13.57 -23.77 -27.83
CA THR A 567 -14.90 -23.89 -28.47
C THR A 567 -15.45 -22.50 -28.84
N PRO A 568 -16.39 -22.38 -29.79
CA PRO A 568 -17.09 -21.12 -30.08
C PRO A 568 -17.70 -20.49 -28.83
N GLY A 569 -17.78 -19.16 -28.78
CA GLY A 569 -18.26 -18.42 -27.60
C GLY A 569 -17.24 -18.23 -26.46
N PHE A 570 -15.95 -18.53 -26.69
CA PHE A 570 -14.90 -18.37 -25.67
C PHE A 570 -14.69 -16.91 -25.23
N ALA A 571 -14.27 -16.73 -23.96
CA ALA A 571 -13.92 -15.42 -23.41
C ALA A 571 -12.51 -14.98 -23.83
N ILE A 572 -12.34 -13.69 -24.06
CA ILE A 572 -11.08 -13.01 -24.42
C ILE A 572 -10.82 -11.96 -23.35
N ALA A 573 -9.70 -12.08 -22.64
CA ALA A 573 -9.23 -11.10 -21.67
C ALA A 573 -8.03 -10.35 -22.22
N VAL A 574 -8.07 -9.02 -22.14
CA VAL A 574 -6.99 -8.13 -22.61
C VAL A 574 -6.50 -7.25 -21.46
N THR A 575 -5.18 -7.10 -21.38
CA THR A 575 -4.53 -6.09 -20.55
C THR A 575 -3.99 -4.99 -21.44
N ALA A 576 -4.15 -3.73 -21.03
CA ALA A 576 -3.53 -2.59 -21.69
C ALA A 576 -3.15 -1.52 -20.65
N THR A 577 -2.00 -0.89 -20.85
CA THR A 577 -1.43 0.14 -19.95
C THR A 577 -0.65 1.17 -20.76
N ASP A 578 -0.64 2.42 -20.31
CA ASP A 578 -0.04 3.55 -21.04
C ASP A 578 0.44 4.65 -20.08
N ASP A 579 1.28 5.60 -20.56
CA ASP A 579 1.82 6.69 -19.74
C ASP A 579 0.95 7.98 -19.69
N GLN A 580 -0.03 8.14 -20.60
CA GLN A 580 -1.09 9.16 -20.53
C GLN A 580 -2.49 8.57 -20.29
N GLY A 581 -2.71 7.31 -20.68
CA GLY A 581 -3.89 6.51 -20.35
C GLY A 581 -4.64 5.97 -21.57
N VAL A 582 -4.96 4.67 -21.52
CA VAL A 582 -5.72 3.98 -22.57
C VAL A 582 -7.18 4.48 -22.59
N GLN A 583 -7.60 5.07 -23.71
CA GLN A 583 -8.99 5.48 -23.93
C GLN A 583 -9.91 4.30 -24.26
N ARG A 584 -9.42 3.31 -25.03
CA ARG A 584 -10.19 2.10 -25.37
C ARG A 584 -9.31 0.95 -25.87
N VAL A 585 -9.85 -0.26 -25.78
CA VAL A 585 -9.36 -1.48 -26.42
C VAL A 585 -10.41 -1.95 -27.44
N GLU A 586 -9.96 -2.29 -28.64
CA GLU A 586 -10.76 -2.93 -29.69
C GLU A 586 -10.26 -4.36 -29.93
N VAL A 587 -11.18 -5.32 -30.05
CA VAL A 587 -10.85 -6.72 -30.36
C VAL A 587 -11.51 -7.14 -31.67
N ALA A 588 -10.74 -7.83 -32.51
CA ALA A 588 -11.18 -8.43 -33.76
C ALA A 588 -10.70 -9.89 -33.89
N ILE A 589 -11.45 -10.71 -34.61
CA ILE A 589 -11.07 -12.08 -35.01
C ILE A 589 -11.01 -12.11 -36.54
N ASP A 590 -9.85 -12.50 -37.09
CA ASP A 590 -9.58 -12.53 -38.54
C ASP A 590 -9.89 -11.20 -39.26
N GLY A 591 -9.68 -10.07 -38.55
CA GLY A 591 -10.00 -8.72 -39.04
C GLY A 591 -11.49 -8.32 -38.93
N THR A 592 -12.37 -9.20 -38.46
CA THR A 592 -13.78 -8.89 -38.16
C THR A 592 -13.89 -8.41 -36.71
N ALA A 593 -14.40 -7.21 -36.49
CA ALA A 593 -14.55 -6.64 -35.14
C ALA A 593 -15.52 -7.46 -34.27
N VAL A 594 -15.08 -7.77 -33.04
CA VAL A 594 -15.86 -8.44 -31.98
C VAL A 594 -16.46 -7.40 -31.04
N GLY A 595 -15.69 -6.39 -30.65
CA GLY A 595 -16.16 -5.34 -29.74
C GLY A 595 -15.14 -4.24 -29.45
N THR A 596 -15.60 -3.26 -28.69
CA THR A 596 -14.81 -2.14 -28.16
C THR A 596 -15.18 -1.94 -26.71
N ASP A 597 -14.18 -1.76 -25.85
CA ASP A 597 -14.35 -1.48 -24.42
C ASP A 597 -13.45 -0.30 -24.02
N ASN A 598 -13.93 0.52 -23.08
CA ASN A 598 -13.26 1.72 -22.59
C ASN A 598 -13.06 1.73 -21.06
N VAL A 599 -13.37 0.64 -20.35
CA VAL A 599 -13.16 0.52 -18.90
C VAL A 599 -12.52 -0.85 -18.57
N PRO A 600 -11.37 -0.92 -17.90
CA PRO A 600 -10.81 -2.21 -17.48
C PRO A 600 -11.63 -2.85 -16.33
N PRO A 601 -11.68 -4.19 -16.22
CA PRO A 601 -10.98 -5.18 -17.03
C PRO A 601 -11.61 -5.37 -18.42
N TYR A 602 -10.76 -5.35 -19.46
CA TYR A 602 -11.21 -5.44 -20.85
C TYR A 602 -11.55 -6.89 -21.23
N GLU A 603 -12.83 -7.26 -21.13
CA GLU A 603 -13.34 -8.61 -21.38
C GLU A 603 -14.33 -8.65 -22.56
N PHE A 604 -14.11 -9.61 -23.47
CA PHE A 604 -14.93 -9.79 -24.67
C PHE A 604 -15.32 -11.26 -24.82
N SER A 605 -16.40 -11.54 -25.56
CA SER A 605 -16.79 -12.90 -25.93
C SER A 605 -16.67 -13.09 -27.44
N ALA A 606 -15.99 -14.16 -27.88
CA ALA A 606 -15.97 -14.56 -29.28
C ALA A 606 -17.38 -14.94 -29.78
N PRO A 607 -17.67 -14.87 -31.10
CA PRO A 607 -18.95 -15.30 -31.64
C PRO A 607 -19.26 -16.77 -31.32
N ALA A 608 -20.52 -17.06 -30.98
CA ALA A 608 -21.00 -18.42 -30.68
C ALA A 608 -21.18 -19.28 -31.95
N ASP A 609 -21.20 -18.65 -33.12
CA ASP A 609 -21.26 -19.24 -34.46
C ASP A 609 -19.91 -19.18 -35.20
N LEU A 610 -18.82 -18.85 -34.50
CA LEU A 610 -17.46 -18.88 -35.06
C LEU A 610 -17.14 -20.29 -35.59
N ALA A 611 -16.69 -20.36 -36.84
CA ALA A 611 -16.40 -21.62 -37.52
C ALA A 611 -15.26 -22.40 -36.85
N THR A 612 -15.14 -23.69 -37.18
CA THR A 612 -13.97 -24.50 -36.77
C THR A 612 -12.80 -24.25 -37.72
N GLY A 613 -11.59 -24.14 -37.16
CA GLY A 613 -10.39 -23.74 -37.90
C GLY A 613 -9.35 -23.06 -37.02
N SER A 614 -8.34 -22.45 -37.65
CA SER A 614 -7.41 -21.56 -36.95
C SER A 614 -7.79 -20.10 -37.18
N HIS A 615 -7.83 -19.34 -36.10
CA HIS A 615 -8.31 -17.96 -36.05
C HIS A 615 -7.28 -17.05 -35.39
N THR A 616 -7.18 -15.80 -35.84
CA THR A 616 -6.26 -14.79 -35.30
C THR A 616 -7.04 -13.73 -34.54
N ILE A 617 -6.92 -13.73 -33.22
CA ILE A 617 -7.39 -12.67 -32.33
C ILE A 617 -6.41 -11.50 -32.44
N THR A 618 -6.92 -10.30 -32.66
CA THR A 618 -6.17 -9.05 -32.69
C THR A 618 -6.78 -8.09 -31.68
N ALA A 619 -6.00 -7.62 -30.71
CA ALA A 619 -6.39 -6.62 -29.74
C ALA A 619 -5.58 -5.33 -29.97
N THR A 620 -6.25 -4.19 -30.13
CA THR A 620 -5.61 -2.89 -30.34
C THR A 620 -6.03 -1.93 -29.23
N ALA A 621 -5.05 -1.40 -28.50
CA ALA A 621 -5.25 -0.33 -27.52
C ALA A 621 -4.99 1.04 -28.16
N PHE A 622 -5.75 2.04 -27.72
CA PHE A 622 -5.64 3.43 -28.15
C PHE A 622 -5.64 4.36 -26.94
N ASP A 623 -4.75 5.33 -26.93
CA ASP A 623 -4.67 6.48 -26.03
C ASP A 623 -5.25 7.74 -26.73
N ALA A 624 -4.67 8.92 -26.52
CA ALA A 624 -5.10 10.19 -27.10
C ALA A 624 -4.39 10.58 -28.42
N ALA A 625 -3.23 10.00 -28.72
CA ALA A 625 -2.38 10.34 -29.86
C ALA A 625 -1.87 9.12 -30.66
N ASN A 626 -1.74 7.97 -30.02
CA ASN A 626 -1.09 6.77 -30.51
C ASN A 626 -2.01 5.53 -30.49
N GLN A 627 -1.46 4.38 -30.88
CA GLN A 627 -2.10 3.07 -30.80
C GLN A 627 -1.07 1.94 -30.83
N ALA A 628 -1.41 0.78 -30.26
CA ALA A 628 -0.59 -0.43 -30.35
C ALA A 628 -1.46 -1.69 -30.43
N THR A 629 -0.89 -2.77 -30.95
CA THR A 629 -1.62 -4.00 -31.29
C THR A 629 -0.89 -5.24 -30.81
N ALA A 630 -1.63 -6.17 -30.20
CA ALA A 630 -1.21 -7.53 -29.89
C ALA A 630 -2.05 -8.55 -30.67
N THR A 631 -1.46 -9.70 -30.97
CA THR A 631 -2.11 -10.79 -31.71
C THR A 631 -1.89 -12.13 -31.03
N ALA A 632 -2.94 -12.95 -30.96
CA ALA A 632 -2.88 -14.35 -30.50
C ALA A 632 -3.62 -15.24 -31.50
N THR A 633 -3.04 -16.40 -31.83
CA THR A 633 -3.69 -17.41 -32.66
C THR A 633 -4.38 -18.46 -31.79
N VAL A 634 -5.52 -18.97 -32.21
CA VAL A 634 -6.24 -20.07 -31.57
C VAL A 634 -6.70 -21.10 -32.59
N THR A 635 -7.05 -22.29 -32.11
CA THR A 635 -7.75 -23.32 -32.90
C THR A 635 -9.16 -23.48 -32.35
N VAL A 636 -10.17 -23.09 -33.12
CA VAL A 636 -11.58 -23.33 -32.76
C VAL A 636 -11.94 -24.75 -33.17
N VAL A 637 -12.30 -25.57 -32.19
CA VAL A 637 -12.73 -26.97 -32.36
C VAL A 637 -14.24 -27.09 -32.15
N GLY A 638 -14.85 -28.10 -32.77
CA GLY A 638 -16.27 -28.41 -32.55
C GLY A 638 -16.50 -28.85 -31.10
N ALA A 639 -17.66 -28.53 -30.52
CA ALA A 639 -18.01 -28.93 -29.16
C ALA A 639 -17.89 -30.45 -28.95
N ASP A 640 -18.19 -31.23 -30.00
CA ASP A 640 -18.17 -32.70 -30.01
C ASP A 640 -16.75 -33.30 -30.10
N GLN A 641 -15.71 -32.47 -30.24
CA GLN A 641 -14.31 -32.87 -30.40
C GLN A 641 -13.46 -32.71 -29.13
N VAL A 642 -14.01 -32.09 -28.07
CA VAL A 642 -13.34 -31.93 -26.77
C VAL A 642 -13.70 -33.12 -25.88
N CYS A 643 -12.89 -34.17 -25.93
CA CYS A 643 -12.97 -35.27 -24.97
C CYS A 643 -12.21 -34.91 -23.69
N GLU A 644 -12.88 -35.05 -22.54
CA GLU A 644 -12.30 -34.87 -21.21
C GLU A 644 -12.42 -36.18 -20.40
N PRO A 645 -11.30 -36.87 -20.08
CA PRO A 645 -9.92 -36.54 -20.45
C PRO A 645 -9.62 -36.76 -21.95
N ALA A 646 -8.54 -36.16 -22.42
CA ALA A 646 -8.08 -36.31 -23.80
C ALA A 646 -7.73 -37.77 -24.15
N CYS A 647 -8.07 -38.18 -25.37
CA CYS A 647 -7.92 -39.55 -25.87
C CYS A 647 -6.45 -39.98 -26.08
N GLY A 648 -6.21 -41.29 -26.07
CA GLY A 648 -4.87 -41.87 -26.24
C GLY A 648 -4.34 -41.86 -27.67
N GLU A 649 -3.05 -42.22 -27.85
CA GLU A 649 -2.49 -42.47 -29.18
C GLU A 649 -3.25 -43.60 -29.88
N GLY A 650 -3.79 -43.32 -31.07
CA GLY A 650 -4.62 -44.26 -31.83
C GLY A 650 -6.13 -44.15 -31.57
N GLU A 651 -6.59 -43.11 -30.87
CA GLU A 651 -8.00 -42.81 -30.63
C GLU A 651 -8.41 -41.45 -31.20
N THR A 652 -9.71 -41.32 -31.51
CA THR A 652 -10.37 -40.09 -31.97
C THR A 652 -11.60 -39.81 -31.12
N CYS A 653 -11.83 -38.54 -30.78
CA CYS A 653 -13.03 -38.13 -30.04
C CYS A 653 -14.25 -38.08 -30.98
N VAL A 654 -15.29 -38.84 -30.63
CA VAL A 654 -16.61 -38.84 -31.30
C VAL A 654 -17.69 -38.87 -30.22
N ASP A 655 -18.64 -37.94 -30.26
CA ASP A 655 -19.75 -37.82 -29.29
C ASP A 655 -19.29 -37.80 -27.81
N ASN A 656 -18.14 -37.15 -27.53
CA ASN A 656 -17.45 -37.15 -26.23
C ASN A 656 -17.07 -38.56 -25.70
N VAL A 657 -16.74 -39.47 -26.63
CA VAL A 657 -16.18 -40.80 -26.36
C VAL A 657 -14.94 -41.02 -27.23
N CYS A 658 -13.87 -41.51 -26.64
CA CYS A 658 -12.68 -41.92 -27.37
C CYS A 658 -12.94 -43.24 -28.10
N VAL A 659 -12.81 -43.24 -29.43
CA VAL A 659 -12.98 -44.43 -30.28
C VAL A 659 -11.72 -44.69 -31.13
N PRO A 660 -11.28 -45.93 -31.32
CA PRO A 660 -10.05 -46.23 -32.08
C PRO A 660 -10.08 -45.69 -33.51
N THR A 661 -8.98 -45.08 -33.95
CA THR A 661 -8.83 -44.59 -35.33
C THR A 661 -8.89 -45.75 -36.33
N PRO A 662 -9.79 -45.73 -37.34
CA PRO A 662 -9.86 -46.79 -38.34
C PRO A 662 -8.56 -46.87 -39.17
N SER A 663 -7.84 -48.00 -39.06
CA SER A 663 -6.62 -48.25 -39.83
C SER A 663 -6.91 -48.32 -41.32
N ALA A 664 -6.29 -47.43 -42.10
CA ALA A 664 -6.42 -47.38 -43.55
C ALA A 664 -5.48 -48.37 -44.29
N ASP A 665 -5.44 -49.62 -43.81
CA ASP A 665 -4.77 -50.74 -44.46
C ASP A 665 -5.77 -51.89 -44.64
N GLY A 666 -5.85 -52.45 -45.83
CA GLY A 666 -6.80 -53.51 -46.17
C GLY A 666 -6.09 -54.76 -46.68
N ASP A 667 -6.48 -55.93 -46.14
CA ASP A 667 -6.24 -57.23 -46.77
C ASP A 667 -7.43 -58.17 -46.51
N ALA A 668 -7.54 -59.27 -47.25
CA ALA A 668 -8.78 -60.02 -47.42
C ALA A 668 -8.71 -61.53 -47.10
N GLY A 669 -9.73 -62.01 -46.37
CA GLY A 669 -10.16 -63.42 -46.35
C GLY A 669 -9.65 -64.28 -45.18
N GLY A 670 -10.31 -65.42 -44.92
CA GLY A 670 -9.84 -66.40 -43.92
C GLY A 670 -10.89 -67.23 -43.14
N CYS A 671 -11.87 -67.82 -43.82
CA CYS A 671 -12.99 -68.67 -43.35
C CYS A 671 -12.82 -69.63 -42.11
N CYS A 672 -13.99 -70.10 -41.62
CA CYS A 672 -14.29 -71.21 -40.67
C CYS A 672 -14.37 -70.83 -39.17
N GLY A 673 -15.28 -71.39 -38.34
CA GLY A 673 -16.39 -72.34 -38.56
C GLY A 673 -16.73 -73.16 -37.29
N THR A 674 -17.91 -73.77 -37.03
CA THR A 674 -19.25 -73.81 -37.67
C THR A 674 -20.29 -74.41 -36.69
N SER A 675 -21.60 -74.08 -36.83
CA SER A 675 -22.78 -74.60 -36.06
C SER A 675 -22.86 -74.13 -34.58
N SER A 676 -24.02 -74.10 -33.89
CA SER A 676 -25.34 -74.69 -34.13
C SER A 676 -26.51 -73.89 -33.49
N SER A 677 -27.75 -74.15 -33.91
CA SER A 677 -29.00 -73.78 -33.19
C SER A 677 -29.57 -75.05 -32.51
N PRO A 678 -30.40 -74.97 -31.43
CA PRO A 678 -31.78 -74.47 -31.53
C PRO A 678 -32.38 -73.82 -30.24
N THR A 679 -33.69 -73.52 -30.29
CA THR A 679 -34.72 -73.47 -29.21
C THR A 679 -34.28 -73.70 -27.74
N SER A 680 -34.80 -73.02 -26.71
CA SER A 680 -35.91 -72.03 -26.53
C SER A 680 -35.80 -71.43 -25.08
N ALA A 681 -36.74 -70.75 -24.39
CA ALA A 681 -38.19 -70.58 -24.50
C ALA A 681 -38.77 -69.32 -23.79
N LEU A 682 -40.09 -69.15 -23.96
CA LEU A 682 -41.07 -68.21 -23.37
C LEU A 682 -40.81 -67.56 -21.99
N GLY A 683 -41.07 -66.26 -21.91
CA GLY A 683 -41.60 -65.53 -20.74
C GLY A 683 -42.59 -64.46 -21.22
N ALA A 684 -43.87 -64.53 -20.82
CA ALA A 684 -44.97 -63.97 -21.64
C ALA A 684 -45.77 -62.81 -21.02
N LEU A 685 -45.94 -61.76 -21.85
CA LEU A 685 -47.16 -60.95 -22.09
C LEU A 685 -47.89 -60.17 -20.95
N GLY A 686 -48.15 -58.88 -21.23
CA GLY A 686 -49.01 -57.97 -20.46
C GLY A 686 -48.68 -56.50 -20.78
N VAL A 687 -49.12 -55.91 -21.91
CA VAL A 687 -50.48 -55.40 -22.24
C VAL A 687 -50.87 -54.09 -21.51
N ALA A 688 -50.90 -53.01 -22.29
CA ALA A 688 -51.75 -51.79 -22.20
C ALA A 688 -51.69 -50.82 -20.99
N ALA A 689 -51.02 -49.68 -21.24
CA ALA A 689 -51.63 -48.32 -21.29
C ALA A 689 -52.08 -47.57 -20.00
N VAL A 690 -52.51 -46.32 -20.25
CA VAL A 690 -53.28 -45.35 -19.43
C VAL A 690 -52.53 -44.10 -18.91
N LEU A 691 -53.16 -42.94 -19.16
CA LEU A 691 -52.74 -41.56 -18.86
C LEU A 691 -52.78 -41.24 -17.35
N GLY A 692 -51.87 -40.36 -16.87
CA GLY A 692 -51.70 -40.02 -15.43
C GLY A 692 -51.62 -38.52 -15.05
N LEU A 693 -52.24 -37.63 -15.83
CA LEU A 693 -52.47 -36.19 -15.58
C LEU A 693 -52.39 -35.65 -14.11
N ARG A 694 -51.50 -34.67 -13.85
CA ARG A 694 -51.75 -33.29 -13.28
C ARG A 694 -50.44 -32.63 -12.79
N ARG A 695 -50.03 -31.43 -13.25
CA ARG A 695 -50.57 -30.05 -13.06
C ARG A 695 -50.47 -29.45 -11.62
N ARG A 696 -49.51 -28.53 -11.42
CA ARG A 696 -49.60 -27.16 -10.85
C ARG A 696 -48.24 -26.47 -11.14
N ARG A 697 -48.15 -25.40 -11.94
CA ARG A 697 -48.55 -23.97 -11.79
C ARG A 697 -47.67 -23.15 -10.83
N ARG A 698 -46.88 -22.25 -11.43
CA ARG A 698 -46.47 -20.89 -11.02
C ARG A 698 -46.59 -20.51 -9.54
N ALA A 699 -45.50 -20.01 -8.96
CA ALA A 699 -45.29 -18.56 -9.03
C ALA A 699 -44.42 -18.28 -10.27
#